data_AF-A0A317X4X7-F1
#
_entry.id   AF-A0A317X4X7-F1
#
_cell.length_a   1.000
_cell.length_b   1.000
_cell.length_c   1.000
_cell.angle_alpha   90.00
_cell.angle_beta   90.00
_cell.angle_gamma   90.00
#
_symmetry.space_group_name_H-M   'P 1'
#
loop_
_entity.id
_entity.type
_entity.pdbx_description
1 polymer ?
#
loop_
_entity_poly.entity_id
_entity_poly.type
_entity_poly.pdbx_seq_one_letter_code
_entity_poly.pdbx_strand_id
1 'polypeptide(L)'
;MDSPPSSPYAGQKRKIADMSPDEEEEEAYRPTMGFRGFARASSRSESPPSHSGLGGARRNPWNNSAQSAMKGGNNNAGKGASSGGNSFAARMMAKMGYIEGQGLGSSGQGIVNPIEAQARPQGAGLGAVREKTKQARTEEKRAAALRGESVDDSSDEERKRRQKKKEECKREGRSGTGTPVARAKPQFRTAREMEKDMEGLEVPNVLKSLIDATGKDQKVLTSTAGLMTPQTFVTQGEGEAWKIAQRARNDLEAFADEWKGLTERKKYIEFEEAQVVEQLDTNQLKADQLTELVAAIGQLEIFQKEDTRAKFDELTDKLESMEMKYRNELDEYRLPETAVAAIHPLFRQAMEEWEPLRDPTYPVSNLRRLQPLLLRKTKDEHTQRQSTSPYETMLYTLWLPRVRSALLNDWDVFESAPVTSLIVAWKELLPSFIYANVLDQLVVPKLTSGLKEWKPRSSSRRHHTSSSNSTRFPWWVFTWLQYLDERHTNPKQPTGLLSDAKRKFRVVLDTWDLSKGLINGIELWRDALGSEFDACLRNHLLPRLGRHLREDFEVNPQDQDLAPLENVLKWKDFFKPNVTGLLLVAEFFPKWHNILYIWLTNDPNYEEVAEWFTWWRSQIPSDINDLTIVDDEWNKGLQTMDLASQLGDRAAAELPPPSSTTTATTAPTTEPPLTSKPLPTEPPRKQKILEEVAFKDILESWCLEQGLIMLPLREAHPQNGQPLFRITASATGKGGVVAFVQGDVVWVQNKKAKETWEPMGLEDRLVERAEGK
;
A
#
# COMPACT_ATOMS: atom_id res chain seq x y z
N MET A 1 0.63 70.11 -41.50
CA MET A 1 1.22 68.82 -41.90
C MET A 1 0.96 67.71 -40.86
N ASP A 2 -0.25 67.17 -40.63
CA ASP A 2 -1.62 67.69 -40.74
C ASP A 2 -2.58 66.85 -39.88
N SER A 3 -3.74 67.43 -39.56
CA SER A 3 -4.87 66.82 -38.84
C SER A 3 -6.16 67.10 -39.65
N PRO A 4 -7.40 66.82 -39.19
CA PRO A 4 -7.95 65.81 -38.26
C PRO A 4 -8.97 64.95 -39.10
N PRO A 5 -10.28 64.69 -38.80
CA PRO A 5 -11.12 64.66 -37.58
C PRO A 5 -11.87 63.29 -37.41
N SER A 6 -12.88 63.07 -36.54
CA SER A 6 -13.71 63.94 -35.69
C SER A 6 -14.18 63.32 -34.35
N SER A 7 -14.63 64.19 -33.44
CA SER A 7 -15.35 63.91 -32.16
C SER A 7 -16.89 63.79 -32.44
N PRO A 8 -17.92 63.91 -31.51
CA PRO A 8 -17.91 64.54 -30.16
C PRO A 8 -18.87 64.01 -29.03
N TYR A 9 -18.76 64.64 -27.83
CA TYR A 9 -19.75 64.79 -26.72
C TYR A 9 -20.22 63.52 -25.93
N ALA A 10 -20.50 63.52 -24.61
CA ALA A 10 -20.40 64.48 -23.48
C ALA A 10 -20.37 63.71 -22.12
N GLY A 11 -20.08 64.27 -20.92
CA GLY A 11 -19.48 65.56 -20.55
C GLY A 11 -19.99 66.19 -19.22
N GLN A 12 -19.06 66.56 -18.30
CA GLN A 12 -19.24 67.44 -17.09
C GLN A 12 -19.87 66.81 -15.81
N LYS A 13 -19.57 67.20 -14.54
CA LYS A 13 -18.51 68.03 -13.89
C LYS A 13 -18.48 67.81 -12.33
N ARG A 14 -17.28 67.94 -11.71
CA ARG A 14 -16.86 68.63 -10.43
C ARG A 14 -17.92 68.93 -9.32
N LYS A 15 -17.65 68.99 -7.99
CA LYS A 15 -16.43 69.23 -7.16
C LYS A 15 -16.74 68.83 -5.67
N ILE A 16 -15.92 68.07 -4.94
CA ILE A 16 -15.00 68.44 -3.83
C ILE A 16 -15.50 69.51 -2.80
N ALA A 17 -15.73 69.08 -1.54
CA ALA A 17 -15.47 69.74 -0.23
C ALA A 17 -16.31 69.06 0.90
N ASP A 18 -15.97 69.03 2.20
CA ASP A 18 -14.67 68.96 2.92
C ASP A 18 -14.92 68.60 4.42
N MET A 19 -13.86 68.27 5.18
CA MET A 19 -13.73 68.25 6.67
C MET A 19 -14.60 67.32 7.58
N SER A 20 -13.87 66.58 8.43
CA SER A 20 -14.22 66.14 9.81
C SER A 20 -13.45 67.07 10.79
N PRO A 21 -13.47 66.95 12.15
CA PRO A 21 -14.07 65.94 13.06
C PRO A 21 -15.05 66.64 14.06
N ASP A 22 -15.21 66.42 15.37
CA ASP A 22 -14.62 65.52 16.41
C ASP A 22 -15.54 65.43 17.66
N GLU A 23 -15.10 64.77 18.75
CA GLU A 23 -15.64 64.77 20.15
C GLU A 23 -17.06 64.16 20.40
N GLU A 24 -17.47 63.71 21.59
CA GLU A 24 -16.85 62.86 22.65
C GLU A 24 -17.97 62.33 23.61
N GLU A 25 -17.64 61.49 24.62
CA GLU A 25 -18.50 61.03 25.76
C GLU A 25 -19.79 60.22 25.46
N GLU A 26 -20.52 59.77 26.49
CA GLU A 26 -20.40 58.54 27.30
C GLU A 26 -21.74 58.29 28.08
N GLU A 27 -21.89 57.10 28.68
CA GLU A 27 -22.74 56.72 29.83
C GLU A 27 -24.26 57.11 29.99
N ALA A 28 -25.10 56.09 29.77
CA ALA A 28 -25.98 55.48 30.82
C ALA A 28 -27.40 56.04 31.18
N TYR A 29 -28.05 55.25 32.06
CA TYR A 29 -29.33 55.40 32.80
C TYR A 29 -30.71 55.29 32.11
N ARG A 30 -31.37 54.14 32.39
CA ARG A 30 -32.83 53.96 32.52
C ARG A 30 -33.29 54.43 33.92
N PRO A 31 -34.59 54.35 34.34
CA PRO A 31 -35.87 54.18 33.61
C PRO A 31 -36.92 55.26 33.99
N THR A 32 -38.12 55.22 33.38
CA THR A 32 -39.34 55.84 33.95
C THR A 32 -40.52 54.86 33.94
N MET A 33 -41.39 54.92 34.95
CA MET A 33 -42.57 54.05 35.08
C MET A 33 -43.86 54.70 34.58
N GLY A 34 -44.76 53.89 34.01
CA GLY A 34 -46.14 54.27 33.72
C GLY A 34 -47.10 53.09 33.97
N PHE A 35 -48.12 53.27 34.81
CA PHE A 35 -48.94 52.18 35.35
C PHE A 35 -50.44 52.38 35.11
N ARG A 36 -51.00 51.70 34.09
CA ARG A 36 -52.42 51.36 33.84
C ARG A 36 -52.51 50.65 32.47
N GLY A 37 -53.43 49.72 32.22
CA GLY A 37 -54.46 49.12 33.07
C GLY A 37 -55.13 47.94 32.35
N PHE A 38 -55.99 47.18 33.05
CA PHE A 38 -56.58 45.95 32.50
C PHE A 38 -57.50 46.18 31.29
N ALA A 39 -57.27 45.42 30.22
CA ALA A 39 -58.25 45.15 29.17
C ALA A 39 -58.16 43.67 28.74
N ARG A 40 -59.30 43.00 28.60
CA ARG A 40 -59.37 41.68 27.94
C ARG A 40 -59.38 41.88 26.42
N ALA A 41 -58.55 41.15 25.71
CA ALA A 41 -58.73 40.87 24.28
C ALA A 41 -59.06 39.38 24.10
N SER A 42 -59.90 39.06 23.12
CA SER A 42 -60.32 37.70 22.79
C SER A 42 -59.91 37.32 21.37
N SER A 43 -60.12 36.05 21.03
CA SER A 43 -59.95 35.43 19.70
C SER A 43 -58.51 35.16 19.21
N ARG A 44 -58.25 33.84 19.07
CA ARG A 44 -57.62 33.14 17.94
C ARG A 44 -56.44 33.82 17.21
N SER A 45 -55.29 33.18 17.32
CA SER A 45 -54.20 33.28 16.34
C SER A 45 -54.64 32.75 14.96
N GLU A 46 -54.57 33.60 13.93
CA GLU A 46 -54.49 33.15 12.53
C GLU A 46 -53.03 32.98 12.11
N SER A 47 -52.75 32.02 11.24
CA SER A 47 -51.40 31.72 10.74
C SER A 47 -51.11 32.42 9.40
N PRO A 48 -50.07 33.24 9.27
CA PRO A 48 -49.61 33.80 8.01
C PRO A 48 -48.24 33.20 7.56
N PRO A 49 -47.85 33.33 6.28
CA PRO A 49 -48.60 32.83 5.14
C PRO A 49 -47.71 32.04 4.15
N SER A 50 -48.32 31.24 3.27
CA SER A 50 -47.62 30.64 2.13
C SER A 50 -47.57 31.59 0.93
N HIS A 51 -46.43 31.72 0.26
CA HIS A 51 -46.37 32.30 -1.09
C HIS A 51 -45.33 31.61 -1.99
N SER A 52 -45.62 31.57 -3.30
CA SER A 52 -44.76 31.04 -4.35
C SER A 52 -44.30 32.16 -5.30
N GLY A 53 -43.11 32.07 -5.91
CA GLY A 53 -42.53 33.20 -6.66
C GLY A 53 -41.19 32.99 -7.42
N LEU A 54 -41.17 32.07 -8.40
CA LEU A 54 -40.46 32.16 -9.70
C LEU A 54 -39.00 32.72 -9.85
N GLY A 55 -38.08 31.83 -10.27
CA GLY A 55 -36.97 32.10 -11.24
C GLY A 55 -35.67 32.72 -10.69
N GLY A 56 -34.47 32.41 -11.19
CA GLY A 56 -33.97 31.46 -12.22
C GLY A 56 -32.42 31.39 -12.13
N ALA A 57 -31.62 30.71 -12.96
CA ALA A 57 -31.84 29.90 -14.17
C ALA A 57 -30.55 29.08 -14.50
N ARG A 58 -30.55 28.28 -15.60
CA ARG A 58 -29.45 27.45 -16.17
C ARG A 58 -29.21 26.13 -15.39
N ARG A 59 -29.08 24.93 -15.98
CA ARG A 59 -28.98 24.49 -17.41
C ARG A 59 -29.63 23.10 -17.61
N ASN A 60 -30.06 22.81 -18.84
CA ASN A 60 -30.62 21.53 -19.35
C ASN A 60 -29.57 20.79 -20.22
N PRO A 61 -29.83 19.59 -20.81
CA PRO A 61 -30.54 18.39 -20.31
C PRO A 61 -29.84 17.05 -20.72
N TRP A 62 -30.39 15.86 -20.36
CA TRP A 62 -31.03 14.90 -21.30
C TRP A 62 -31.57 13.65 -20.58
N ASN A 63 -32.81 13.23 -20.89
CA ASN A 63 -33.46 11.90 -20.89
C ASN A 63 -33.14 10.79 -19.82
N ASN A 64 -34.07 9.88 -19.49
CA ASN A 64 -35.30 9.50 -20.20
C ASN A 64 -36.50 9.14 -19.30
N SER A 65 -37.66 9.01 -19.95
CA SER A 65 -38.97 8.60 -19.44
C SER A 65 -39.00 7.29 -18.62
N ALA A 66 -39.84 7.26 -17.58
CA ALA A 66 -41.07 6.45 -17.58
C ALA A 66 -42.05 6.94 -16.49
N GLN A 67 -43.34 7.01 -16.81
CA GLN A 67 -44.41 7.27 -15.85
C GLN A 67 -45.09 5.96 -15.44
N SER A 68 -45.53 5.86 -14.19
CA SER A 68 -46.88 5.41 -13.88
C SER A 68 -47.28 5.84 -12.46
N ALA A 69 -48.57 6.06 -12.24
CA ALA A 69 -49.15 6.37 -10.94
C ALA A 69 -50.00 5.20 -10.44
N MET A 70 -50.12 5.02 -9.13
CA MET A 70 -51.20 4.22 -8.56
C MET A 70 -52.00 5.00 -7.52
N LYS A 71 -53.30 5.04 -7.76
CA LYS A 71 -54.35 5.46 -6.83
C LYS A 71 -54.77 4.23 -6.01
N GLY A 72 -54.98 4.40 -4.71
CA GLY A 72 -55.16 3.28 -3.78
C GLY A 72 -56.44 2.46 -3.95
N GLY A 73 -56.42 1.25 -3.40
CA GLY A 73 -57.54 0.31 -3.25
C GLY A 73 -57.27 -0.61 -2.05
N ASN A 74 -58.32 -1.14 -1.40
CA ASN A 74 -58.22 -1.68 -0.03
C ASN A 74 -58.55 -3.19 0.07
N ASN A 75 -58.15 -3.79 1.20
CA ASN A 75 -58.66 -5.01 1.84
C ASN A 75 -58.31 -6.42 1.30
N ASN A 76 -57.51 -7.10 2.14
CA ASN A 76 -57.87 -8.36 2.82
C ASN A 76 -57.61 -9.73 2.12
N ALA A 77 -57.67 -10.78 2.96
CA ALA A 77 -57.50 -12.21 2.71
C ALA A 77 -56.08 -12.68 2.35
N GLY A 78 -55.47 -13.44 3.28
CA GLY A 78 -54.22 -14.16 3.05
C GLY A 78 -54.40 -15.68 3.07
N LYS A 79 -53.53 -16.39 2.35
CA LYS A 79 -53.15 -17.78 2.57
C LYS A 79 -51.76 -18.02 1.95
N GLY A 80 -50.96 -18.88 2.57
CA GLY A 80 -49.59 -19.13 2.12
C GLY A 80 -49.52 -19.88 0.80
N ALA A 81 -48.50 -19.57 -0.01
CA ALA A 81 -48.12 -20.33 -1.20
C ALA A 81 -46.73 -20.95 -0.98
N SER A 82 -46.69 -22.17 -0.44
CA SER A 82 -45.45 -22.95 -0.30
C SER A 82 -45.01 -23.47 -1.67
N SER A 83 -44.14 -22.72 -2.35
CA SER A 83 -43.55 -23.12 -3.64
C SER A 83 -42.21 -22.40 -3.85
N GLY A 84 -41.07 -23.08 -4.00
CA GLY A 84 -40.83 -24.52 -3.85
C GLY A 84 -39.33 -24.80 -3.88
N GLY A 85 -38.88 -25.85 -3.17
CA GLY A 85 -37.46 -26.17 -2.91
C GLY A 85 -36.67 -26.71 -4.11
N ASN A 86 -36.84 -26.12 -5.30
CA ASN A 86 -36.21 -26.60 -6.53
C ASN A 86 -35.84 -25.50 -7.55
N SER A 87 -35.90 -24.22 -7.16
CA SER A 87 -35.48 -23.11 -8.03
C SER A 87 -33.95 -23.09 -8.22
N PHE A 88 -33.50 -22.56 -9.36
CA PHE A 88 -32.06 -22.36 -9.63
C PHE A 88 -31.39 -21.53 -8.54
N ALA A 89 -32.06 -20.47 -8.06
CA ALA A 89 -31.59 -19.64 -6.96
C ALA A 89 -31.44 -20.44 -5.65
N ALA A 90 -32.41 -21.30 -5.28
CA ALA A 90 -32.30 -22.13 -4.09
C ALA A 90 -31.10 -23.09 -4.16
N ARG A 91 -30.88 -23.74 -5.30
CA ARG A 91 -29.70 -24.62 -5.51
C ARG A 91 -28.39 -23.84 -5.48
N MET A 92 -28.34 -22.62 -6.03
CA MET A 92 -27.16 -21.76 -5.98
C MET A 92 -26.86 -21.27 -4.56
N MET A 93 -27.88 -20.86 -3.80
CA MET A 93 -27.73 -20.47 -2.39
C MET A 93 -27.24 -21.65 -1.53
N ALA A 94 -27.83 -22.85 -1.70
CA ALA A 94 -27.39 -24.05 -1.00
C ALA A 94 -25.93 -24.42 -1.32
N LYS A 95 -25.51 -24.32 -2.59
CA LYS A 95 -24.11 -24.53 -3.00
C LYS A 95 -23.15 -23.46 -2.44
N MET A 96 -23.66 -22.28 -2.06
CA MET A 96 -22.92 -21.22 -1.37
C MET A 96 -23.08 -21.27 0.17
N GLY A 97 -23.57 -22.39 0.73
CA GLY A 97 -23.63 -22.62 2.17
C GLY A 97 -24.90 -22.17 2.89
N TYR A 98 -25.94 -21.74 2.18
CA TYR A 98 -27.24 -21.42 2.79
C TYR A 98 -27.96 -22.69 3.30
N ILE A 99 -28.47 -22.61 4.53
CA ILE A 99 -29.31 -23.65 5.16
C ILE A 99 -30.67 -23.02 5.45
N GLU A 100 -31.77 -23.70 5.11
CA GLU A 100 -33.13 -23.20 5.36
C GLU A 100 -33.35 -22.92 6.86
N GLY A 101 -33.75 -21.69 7.20
CA GLY A 101 -33.89 -21.21 8.59
C GLY A 101 -32.65 -20.53 9.18
N GLN A 102 -31.53 -20.50 8.44
CA GLN A 102 -30.36 -19.66 8.75
C GLN A 102 -30.29 -18.42 7.84
N GLY A 103 -29.43 -17.47 8.21
CA GLY A 103 -29.20 -16.27 7.43
C GLY A 103 -28.41 -16.54 6.16
N LEU A 104 -28.58 -15.69 5.14
CA LEU A 104 -27.81 -15.82 3.91
C LEU A 104 -26.34 -15.41 4.13
N GLY A 105 -25.40 -16.29 3.75
CA GLY A 105 -23.95 -16.08 3.87
C GLY A 105 -23.26 -17.20 4.66
N SER A 106 -21.95 -17.37 4.47
CA SER A 106 -21.16 -18.48 5.02
C SER A 106 -21.12 -18.55 6.56
N SER A 107 -21.42 -17.44 7.24
CA SER A 107 -21.51 -17.29 8.69
C SER A 107 -22.94 -17.06 9.20
N GLY A 108 -23.95 -17.25 8.36
CA GLY A 108 -25.37 -17.10 8.73
C GLY A 108 -25.82 -15.67 9.05
N GLN A 109 -25.11 -14.67 8.54
CA GLN A 109 -25.28 -13.24 8.90
C GLN A 109 -26.45 -12.51 8.21
N GLY A 110 -26.91 -12.98 7.05
CA GLY A 110 -28.01 -12.35 6.31
C GLY A 110 -29.37 -12.48 6.99
N ILE A 111 -30.32 -11.62 6.63
CA ILE A 111 -31.64 -11.57 7.29
C ILE A 111 -32.48 -12.81 6.92
N VAL A 112 -33.02 -13.50 7.92
CA VAL A 112 -33.76 -14.78 7.76
C VAL A 112 -35.19 -14.61 7.24
N ASN A 113 -35.88 -13.55 7.67
CA ASN A 113 -37.27 -13.27 7.27
C ASN A 113 -37.33 -11.98 6.44
N PRO A 114 -38.11 -11.91 5.34
CA PRO A 114 -38.30 -10.68 4.57
C PRO A 114 -38.74 -9.50 5.45
N ILE A 115 -38.23 -8.30 5.17
CA ILE A 115 -38.43 -7.11 6.02
C ILE A 115 -39.89 -6.64 5.96
N GLU A 116 -40.66 -6.87 7.02
CA GLU A 116 -42.01 -6.32 7.15
C GLU A 116 -42.00 -4.81 7.44
N ALA A 117 -42.60 -4.03 6.54
CA ALA A 117 -42.80 -2.59 6.72
C ALA A 117 -44.06 -2.30 7.55
N GLN A 118 -43.89 -1.80 8.77
CA GLN A 118 -45.01 -1.41 9.64
C GLN A 118 -45.46 0.04 9.35
N ALA A 119 -46.58 0.21 8.65
CA ALA A 119 -47.21 1.52 8.45
C ALA A 119 -47.66 2.13 9.81
N ARG A 120 -47.46 3.44 9.98
CA ARG A 120 -47.96 4.16 11.18
C ARG A 120 -49.46 4.44 11.04
N PRO A 121 -50.27 4.29 12.10
CA PRO A 121 -51.62 4.83 12.12
C PRO A 121 -51.57 6.36 12.08
N GLN A 122 -52.37 6.97 11.20
CA GLN A 122 -52.36 8.41 10.97
C GLN A 122 -52.89 9.16 12.20
N GLY A 123 -52.14 10.16 12.67
CA GLY A 123 -52.48 10.96 13.87
C GLY A 123 -51.84 10.49 15.19
N ALA A 124 -51.07 9.40 15.21
CA ALA A 124 -50.35 8.97 16.41
C ALA A 124 -49.02 9.74 16.60
N GLY A 125 -48.80 10.30 17.80
CA GLY A 125 -47.54 10.96 18.17
C GLY A 125 -46.35 10.00 18.32
N LEU A 126 -45.13 10.51 18.21
CA LEU A 126 -43.89 9.73 18.12
C LEU A 126 -43.70 8.68 19.24
N GLY A 127 -44.08 8.99 20.48
CA GLY A 127 -43.98 8.05 21.61
C GLY A 127 -44.99 6.88 21.61
N ALA A 128 -46.03 6.93 20.78
CA ALA A 128 -47.12 5.94 20.80
C ALA A 128 -46.84 4.67 19.98
N VAL A 129 -45.87 4.70 19.05
CA VAL A 129 -45.57 3.59 18.14
C VAL A 129 -44.10 3.19 18.28
N ARG A 130 -43.84 1.96 18.74
CA ARG A 130 -42.47 1.43 18.85
C ARG A 130 -41.88 1.18 17.46
N GLU A 131 -41.02 2.09 17.00
CA GLU A 131 -40.58 2.18 15.60
C GLU A 131 -39.84 0.93 15.08
N LYS A 132 -39.00 0.29 15.89
CA LYS A 132 -38.46 -1.05 15.57
C LYS A 132 -39.57 -2.11 15.67
N THR A 133 -39.83 -2.83 14.58
CA THR A 133 -40.74 -4.00 14.55
C THR A 133 -40.26 -5.12 15.48
N LYS A 134 -41.12 -6.12 15.75
CA LYS A 134 -40.72 -7.29 16.56
C LYS A 134 -39.61 -8.10 15.87
N GLN A 135 -39.73 -8.31 14.56
CA GLN A 135 -38.76 -9.02 13.74
C GLN A 135 -37.39 -8.32 13.74
N ALA A 136 -37.36 -6.99 13.59
CA ALA A 136 -36.11 -6.23 13.62
C ALA A 136 -35.34 -6.44 14.94
N ARG A 137 -36.04 -6.44 16.10
CA ARG A 137 -35.38 -6.70 17.40
C ARG A 137 -34.91 -8.14 17.57
N THR A 138 -35.64 -9.13 17.04
CA THR A 138 -35.18 -10.52 17.11
C THR A 138 -33.95 -10.76 16.23
N GLU A 139 -33.87 -10.10 15.07
CA GLU A 139 -32.72 -10.21 14.18
C GLU A 139 -31.51 -9.43 14.70
N GLU A 140 -31.72 -8.23 15.23
CA GLU A 140 -30.70 -7.44 15.93
C GLU A 140 -30.10 -8.22 17.11
N LYS A 141 -30.93 -8.91 17.90
CA LYS A 141 -30.48 -9.77 19.01
C LYS A 141 -29.78 -11.05 18.53
N ARG A 142 -30.18 -11.62 17.38
CA ARG A 142 -29.48 -12.73 16.72
C ARG A 142 -28.09 -12.30 16.23
N ALA A 143 -28.00 -11.18 15.52
CA ALA A 143 -26.76 -10.65 14.96
C ALA A 143 -25.78 -10.11 16.03
N ALA A 144 -26.29 -9.69 17.19
CA ALA A 144 -25.46 -9.40 18.37
C ALA A 144 -24.86 -10.68 18.97
N ALA A 145 -25.70 -11.69 19.25
CA ALA A 145 -25.25 -12.97 19.79
C ALA A 145 -24.25 -13.70 18.87
N LEU A 146 -24.41 -13.60 17.54
CA LEU A 146 -23.49 -14.16 16.55
C LEU A 146 -22.15 -13.40 16.47
N ARG A 147 -22.09 -12.17 17.00
CA ARG A 147 -20.85 -11.39 17.20
C ARG A 147 -20.26 -11.54 18.62
N GLY A 148 -20.85 -12.39 19.47
CA GLY A 148 -20.44 -12.59 20.86
C GLY A 148 -20.85 -11.45 21.81
N GLU A 149 -21.68 -10.51 21.36
CA GLU A 149 -22.05 -9.31 22.10
C GLU A 149 -23.43 -9.46 22.76
N SER A 150 -23.50 -9.28 24.07
CA SER A 150 -24.76 -9.28 24.82
C SER A 150 -25.43 -7.90 24.75
N VAL A 151 -26.25 -7.67 23.73
CA VAL A 151 -27.14 -6.50 23.68
C VAL A 151 -28.25 -6.67 24.74
N ASP A 152 -27.94 -6.20 25.94
CA ASP A 152 -28.93 -5.80 26.94
C ASP A 152 -29.46 -4.42 26.57
N ASP A 153 -30.61 -4.41 25.87
CA ASP A 153 -31.44 -3.22 25.70
C ASP A 153 -31.73 -2.63 27.09
N SER A 154 -31.44 -1.34 27.29
CA SER A 154 -31.67 -0.63 28.56
C SER A 154 -33.11 -0.83 29.10
N SER A 155 -34.08 -1.02 28.18
CA SER A 155 -35.47 -1.36 28.50
C SER A 155 -35.65 -2.73 29.19
N ASP A 156 -34.80 -3.71 28.92
CA ASP A 156 -34.87 -5.07 29.48
C ASP A 156 -34.13 -5.18 30.83
N GLU A 157 -33.08 -4.39 31.11
CA GLU A 157 -32.49 -4.30 32.45
C GLU A 157 -33.45 -3.63 33.46
N GLU A 158 -34.08 -2.52 33.07
CA GLU A 158 -35.16 -1.88 33.82
C GLU A 158 -36.30 -2.89 34.12
N ARG A 159 -36.59 -3.78 33.17
CA ARG A 159 -37.62 -4.81 33.29
C ARG A 159 -37.22 -6.00 34.16
N LYS A 160 -35.98 -6.50 34.03
CA LYS A 160 -35.36 -7.49 34.92
C LYS A 160 -35.32 -6.99 36.37
N ARG A 161 -34.91 -5.74 36.59
CA ARG A 161 -34.94 -5.06 37.91
C ARG A 161 -36.36 -5.03 38.48
N ARG A 162 -37.36 -4.61 37.69
CA ARG A 162 -38.77 -4.63 38.10
C ARG A 162 -39.31 -6.05 38.34
N GLN A 163 -38.81 -7.08 37.66
CA GLN A 163 -39.16 -8.48 37.92
C GLN A 163 -38.51 -9.02 39.20
N LYS A 164 -37.19 -8.85 39.39
CA LYS A 164 -36.48 -9.20 40.64
C LYS A 164 -37.18 -8.59 41.85
N LYS A 165 -37.44 -7.27 41.83
CA LYS A 165 -38.13 -6.56 42.92
C LYS A 165 -39.55 -7.08 43.19
N LYS A 166 -40.22 -7.63 42.17
CA LYS A 166 -41.55 -8.27 42.27
C LYS A 166 -41.50 -9.74 42.71
N GLU A 167 -40.35 -10.39 42.58
CA GLU A 167 -40.09 -11.75 43.07
C GLU A 167 -39.53 -11.75 44.50
N GLU A 168 -38.74 -10.74 44.87
CA GLU A 168 -38.34 -10.45 46.25
C GLU A 168 -39.58 -10.20 47.13
N CYS A 169 -40.45 -9.26 46.74
CA CYS A 169 -41.73 -9.03 47.42
C CYS A 169 -42.72 -10.23 47.36
N LYS A 170 -42.43 -11.28 46.57
CA LYS A 170 -43.16 -12.57 46.62
C LYS A 170 -42.49 -13.60 47.53
N ARG A 171 -41.17 -13.54 47.73
CA ARG A 171 -40.43 -14.41 48.64
C ARG A 171 -40.63 -14.00 50.10
N GLU A 172 -40.71 -12.70 50.37
CA GLU A 172 -41.08 -12.17 51.70
C GLU A 172 -42.50 -12.59 52.13
N GLY A 173 -43.40 -12.81 51.17
CA GLY A 173 -44.79 -13.23 51.40
C GLY A 173 -45.01 -14.72 51.73
N ARG A 174 -43.98 -15.48 52.14
CA ARG A 174 -44.09 -16.93 52.41
C ARG A 174 -43.62 -17.34 53.82
N SER A 175 -44.14 -16.67 54.85
CA SER A 175 -44.16 -17.18 56.22
C SER A 175 -45.32 -16.55 57.00
N GLY A 176 -45.92 -17.31 57.93
CA GLY A 176 -46.90 -16.81 58.91
C GLY A 176 -48.33 -16.62 58.39
N THR A 177 -49.27 -17.33 58.99
CA THR A 177 -50.71 -17.13 58.81
C THR A 177 -51.11 -15.72 59.26
N GLY A 178 -51.57 -14.87 58.34
CA GLY A 178 -51.96 -13.48 58.62
C GLY A 178 -53.06 -12.96 57.70
N THR A 179 -53.92 -12.10 58.23
CA THR A 179 -55.02 -11.43 57.53
C THR A 179 -54.50 -10.62 56.32
N PRO A 180 -55.28 -10.50 55.21
CA PRO A 180 -54.87 -9.70 54.08
C PRO A 180 -54.68 -8.24 54.52
N VAL A 181 -53.46 -7.72 54.35
CA VAL A 181 -53.14 -6.31 54.62
C VAL A 181 -54.04 -5.45 53.74
N ALA A 182 -55.02 -4.79 54.37
CA ALA A 182 -55.88 -3.84 53.68
C ALA A 182 -55.00 -2.77 53.02
N ARG A 183 -55.28 -2.45 51.75
CA ARG A 183 -54.63 -1.30 51.09
C ARG A 183 -54.75 -0.10 52.02
N ALA A 184 -53.62 0.51 52.39
CA ALA A 184 -53.63 1.75 53.15
C ALA A 184 -54.56 2.73 52.43
N LYS A 185 -55.61 3.18 53.12
CA LYS A 185 -56.53 4.19 52.57
C LYS A 185 -55.68 5.41 52.19
N PRO A 186 -55.88 6.03 51.02
CA PRO A 186 -55.08 7.19 50.63
C PRO A 186 -55.16 8.25 51.72
N GLN A 187 -54.04 8.50 52.40
CA GLN A 187 -53.93 9.61 53.35
C GLN A 187 -53.84 10.88 52.53
N PHE A 188 -54.99 11.50 52.30
CA PHE A 188 -55.09 12.80 51.65
C PHE A 188 -54.43 13.83 52.57
N ARG A 189 -53.29 14.38 52.13
CA ARG A 189 -52.61 15.47 52.82
C ARG A 189 -53.52 16.69 52.88
N THR A 190 -53.50 17.40 54.00
CA THR A 190 -54.18 18.69 54.14
C THR A 190 -53.47 19.74 53.27
N ALA A 191 -54.18 20.80 52.87
CA ALA A 191 -53.56 21.85 52.05
C ALA A 191 -52.36 22.51 52.75
N ARG A 192 -52.40 22.58 54.10
CA ARG A 192 -51.31 23.12 54.94
C ARG A 192 -50.11 22.18 55.11
N GLU A 193 -50.25 20.91 54.75
CA GLU A 193 -49.11 19.99 54.59
C GLU A 193 -48.53 20.15 53.18
N MET A 194 -49.37 20.33 52.15
CA MET A 194 -48.89 20.63 50.79
C MET A 194 -48.14 21.98 50.71
N GLU A 195 -48.61 23.03 51.40
CA GLU A 195 -47.90 24.32 51.57
C GLU A 195 -46.51 24.17 52.26
N LYS A 196 -46.26 23.07 52.98
CA LYS A 196 -44.97 22.78 53.66
C LYS A 196 -44.09 21.82 52.87
N ASP A 197 -44.69 20.81 52.24
CA ASP A 197 -44.01 19.81 51.42
C ASP A 197 -43.56 20.40 50.07
N MET A 198 -44.25 21.43 49.57
CA MET A 198 -43.96 22.14 48.33
C MET A 198 -43.54 23.57 48.66
N GLU A 199 -42.27 23.73 49.05
CA GLU A 199 -41.66 25.00 49.44
C GLU A 199 -41.92 26.09 48.38
N GLY A 200 -42.60 27.17 48.81
CA GLY A 200 -43.01 28.29 47.97
C GLY A 200 -44.45 28.26 47.43
N LEU A 201 -45.20 27.15 47.58
CA LEU A 201 -46.58 27.04 47.06
C LEU A 201 -47.57 27.95 47.83
N GLU A 202 -47.75 29.19 47.37
CA GLU A 202 -48.76 30.10 47.91
C GLU A 202 -50.17 29.77 47.40
N VAL A 203 -50.93 29.00 48.18
CA VAL A 203 -52.35 28.75 47.90
C VAL A 203 -53.15 30.08 47.94
N PRO A 204 -53.97 30.41 46.93
CA PRO A 204 -54.79 31.62 46.95
C PRO A 204 -55.77 31.66 48.14
N ASN A 205 -55.87 32.81 48.81
CA ASN A 205 -56.67 32.95 50.04
C ASN A 205 -58.16 32.61 49.86
N VAL A 206 -58.70 32.71 48.65
CA VAL A 206 -60.07 32.28 48.29
C VAL A 206 -60.31 30.79 48.56
N LEU A 207 -59.28 29.95 48.42
CA LEU A 207 -59.35 28.51 48.69
C LEU A 207 -58.97 28.16 50.14
N LYS A 208 -58.54 29.13 50.96
CA LYS A 208 -58.18 28.92 52.37
C LYS A 208 -59.39 28.98 53.31
N SER A 209 -60.43 29.73 52.96
CA SER A 209 -61.68 29.83 53.74
C SER A 209 -62.90 30.03 52.84
N LEU A 210 -63.68 28.96 52.65
CA LEU A 210 -64.97 29.03 51.94
C LEU A 210 -66.12 29.15 52.94
N ILE A 211 -66.95 30.17 52.75
CA ILE A 211 -68.05 30.54 53.64
C ILE A 211 -69.35 30.51 52.83
N ASP A 212 -70.33 29.75 53.31
CA ASP A 212 -71.71 29.80 52.81
C ASP A 212 -72.44 30.97 53.46
N ALA A 213 -73.01 31.84 52.61
CA ALA A 213 -73.86 32.97 52.99
C ALA A 213 -75.30 32.82 52.46
N THR A 214 -75.67 31.63 51.98
CA THR A 214 -76.99 31.32 51.39
C THR A 214 -78.02 30.88 52.44
N GLY A 215 -77.57 30.55 53.66
CA GLY A 215 -78.40 30.28 54.83
C GLY A 215 -78.62 31.51 55.73
N LYS A 216 -79.50 31.37 56.73
CA LYS A 216 -79.70 32.41 57.77
C LYS A 216 -78.49 32.60 58.68
N ASP A 217 -77.68 31.55 58.84
CA ASP A 217 -76.43 31.56 59.58
C ASP A 217 -75.28 31.40 58.57
N GLN A 218 -74.23 32.23 58.67
CA GLN A 218 -73.03 32.04 57.86
C GLN A 218 -72.26 30.81 58.35
N LYS A 219 -71.95 29.88 57.45
CA LYS A 219 -71.26 28.62 57.80
C LYS A 219 -69.97 28.49 57.01
N VAL A 220 -68.84 28.31 57.72
CA VAL A 220 -67.56 27.99 57.08
C VAL A 220 -67.63 26.56 56.54
N LEU A 221 -67.86 26.40 55.24
CA LEU A 221 -67.94 25.08 54.59
C LEU A 221 -66.57 24.41 54.54
N THR A 222 -65.49 25.18 54.50
CA THR A 222 -64.14 24.64 54.36
C THR A 222 -63.10 25.50 55.07
N SER A 223 -62.36 24.85 55.97
CA SER A 223 -61.03 25.26 56.41
C SER A 223 -59.98 24.33 55.78
N THR A 224 -58.76 24.82 55.53
CA THR A 224 -57.68 24.11 54.80
C THR A 224 -57.32 22.72 55.35
N ALA A 225 -57.59 22.47 56.63
CA ALA A 225 -57.38 21.17 57.27
C ALA A 225 -58.42 20.10 56.90
N GLY A 226 -59.60 20.48 56.38
CA GLY A 226 -60.75 19.59 56.20
C GLY A 226 -61.20 19.33 54.76
N LEU A 227 -60.66 20.05 53.76
CA LEU A 227 -61.05 19.91 52.35
C LEU A 227 -60.67 18.54 51.75
N MET A 228 -59.48 18.06 52.13
CA MET A 228 -58.87 16.87 51.52
C MET A 228 -59.30 15.56 52.22
N THR A 229 -59.70 15.65 53.49
CA THR A 229 -60.26 14.53 54.26
C THR A 229 -61.67 14.14 53.77
N PRO A 230 -61.98 12.85 53.57
CA PRO A 230 -63.29 12.43 53.07
C PRO A 230 -64.37 12.60 54.15
N GLN A 231 -65.18 13.64 54.03
CA GLN A 231 -66.30 13.88 54.94
C GLN A 231 -67.51 12.99 54.59
N THR A 232 -68.11 12.36 55.60
CA THR A 232 -69.30 11.52 55.46
C THR A 232 -70.55 12.27 55.88
N PHE A 233 -71.30 12.84 54.92
CA PHE A 233 -72.56 13.55 55.16
C PHE A 233 -73.73 12.96 54.37
N VAL A 234 -74.94 13.06 54.94
CA VAL A 234 -76.16 12.38 54.45
C VAL A 234 -77.40 13.28 54.65
N THR A 235 -77.42 14.47 54.05
CA THR A 235 -78.67 15.21 53.80
C THR A 235 -78.67 15.84 52.40
N GLN A 236 -79.86 16.17 51.87
CA GLN A 236 -79.99 16.67 50.49
C GLN A 236 -79.47 18.10 50.28
N GLY A 237 -79.52 18.96 51.31
CA GLY A 237 -79.04 20.36 51.20
C GLY A 237 -77.51 20.46 51.14
N GLU A 238 -76.81 19.55 51.80
CA GLU A 238 -75.33 19.53 51.86
C GLU A 238 -74.68 19.12 50.52
N GLY A 239 -75.48 18.61 49.57
CA GLY A 239 -75.00 18.24 48.24
C GLY A 239 -74.49 19.41 47.40
N GLU A 240 -74.87 20.65 47.69
CA GLU A 240 -74.32 21.84 47.01
C GLU A 240 -73.00 22.29 47.64
N ALA A 241 -72.91 22.30 48.98
CA ALA A 241 -71.66 22.48 49.70
C ALA A 241 -70.61 21.43 49.30
N TRP A 242 -71.01 20.15 49.15
CA TRP A 242 -70.14 19.09 48.65
C TRP A 242 -69.66 19.34 47.21
N LYS A 243 -70.53 19.82 46.30
CA LYS A 243 -70.12 20.22 44.94
C LYS A 243 -69.17 21.43 44.94
N ILE A 244 -69.24 22.32 45.93
CA ILE A 244 -68.34 23.47 46.10
C ILE A 244 -66.99 23.00 46.64
N ALA A 245 -66.98 22.17 47.68
CA ALA A 245 -65.77 21.56 48.22
C ALA A 245 -65.06 20.68 47.18
N GLN A 246 -65.78 19.85 46.42
CA GLN A 246 -65.16 19.03 45.37
C GLN A 246 -64.58 19.89 44.23
N ARG A 247 -65.17 21.04 43.91
CA ARG A 247 -64.56 22.01 42.98
C ARG A 247 -63.28 22.60 43.57
N ALA A 248 -63.35 23.20 44.75
CA ALA A 248 -62.19 23.78 45.42
C ALA A 248 -61.04 22.77 45.64
N ARG A 249 -61.37 21.49 45.84
CA ARG A 249 -60.42 20.39 45.87
C ARG A 249 -59.75 20.17 44.51
N ASN A 250 -60.55 20.03 43.44
CA ASN A 250 -60.01 19.89 42.09
C ASN A 250 -59.15 21.10 41.72
N ASP A 251 -59.55 22.31 42.14
CA ASP A 251 -58.80 23.55 41.93
C ASP A 251 -57.45 23.54 42.67
N LEU A 252 -57.38 23.05 43.92
CA LEU A 252 -56.10 22.86 44.64
C LEU A 252 -55.24 21.74 44.07
N GLU A 253 -55.83 20.63 43.63
CA GLU A 253 -55.09 19.55 42.97
C GLU A 253 -54.50 20.07 41.63
N ALA A 254 -55.24 20.89 40.88
CA ALA A 254 -54.76 21.58 39.69
C ALA A 254 -53.63 22.57 39.99
N PHE A 255 -53.78 23.47 40.98
CA PHE A 255 -52.69 24.39 41.38
C PHE A 255 -51.43 23.65 41.81
N ALA A 256 -51.55 22.52 42.51
CA ALA A 256 -50.41 21.71 42.91
C ALA A 256 -49.74 21.00 41.72
N ASP A 257 -50.50 20.56 40.73
CA ASP A 257 -49.95 19.94 39.52
C ASP A 257 -49.36 20.98 38.54
N GLU A 258 -49.93 22.19 38.44
CA GLU A 258 -49.33 23.33 37.76
C GLU A 258 -48.01 23.74 38.43
N TRP A 259 -47.96 23.81 39.77
CA TRP A 259 -46.72 24.12 40.50
C TRP A 259 -45.64 23.06 40.32
N LYS A 260 -46.00 21.77 40.32
CA LYS A 260 -45.07 20.68 39.97
C LYS A 260 -44.57 20.86 38.54
N GLY A 261 -45.46 21.07 37.57
CA GLY A 261 -45.10 21.30 36.18
C GLY A 261 -44.16 22.50 35.98
N LEU A 262 -44.39 23.61 36.70
CA LEU A 262 -43.49 24.76 36.73
C LEU A 262 -42.14 24.44 37.40
N THR A 263 -42.14 23.67 38.49
CA THR A 263 -40.91 23.27 39.21
C THR A 263 -40.07 22.30 38.39
N GLU A 264 -40.70 21.34 37.72
CA GLU A 264 -40.06 20.39 36.80
C GLU A 264 -39.55 21.12 35.55
N ARG A 265 -40.33 22.05 34.99
CA ARG A 265 -39.89 22.91 33.89
C ARG A 265 -38.73 23.81 34.28
N LYS A 266 -38.72 24.37 35.50
CA LYS A 266 -37.59 25.17 36.02
C LYS A 266 -36.31 24.31 36.09
N LYS A 267 -36.39 23.13 36.70
CA LYS A 267 -35.26 22.17 36.77
C LYS A 267 -34.77 21.69 35.40
N TYR A 268 -35.68 21.54 34.45
CA TYR A 268 -35.35 21.20 33.07
C TYR A 268 -34.61 22.35 32.36
N ILE A 269 -35.09 23.59 32.52
CA ILE A 269 -34.41 24.80 31.99
C ILE A 269 -33.05 24.99 32.66
N GLU A 270 -32.94 24.84 33.99
CA GLU A 270 -31.66 24.91 34.72
C GLU A 270 -30.64 23.87 34.23
N PHE A 271 -31.11 22.69 33.80
CA PHE A 271 -30.26 21.66 33.21
C PHE A 271 -29.85 21.98 31.76
N GLU A 272 -30.78 22.46 30.92
CA GLU A 272 -30.45 22.94 29.56
C GLU A 272 -29.49 24.14 29.61
N GLU A 273 -29.69 25.08 30.55
CA GLU A 273 -28.82 26.23 30.78
C GLU A 273 -27.40 25.78 31.15
N ALA A 274 -27.26 24.87 32.13
CA ALA A 274 -25.96 24.32 32.50
C ALA A 274 -25.25 23.61 31.33
N GLN A 275 -25.99 22.83 30.53
CA GLN A 275 -25.44 22.15 29.35
C GLN A 275 -25.02 23.14 28.24
N VAL A 276 -25.76 24.24 28.05
CA VAL A 276 -25.41 25.29 27.10
C VAL A 276 -24.19 26.09 27.57
N VAL A 277 -24.04 26.33 28.88
CA VAL A 277 -22.85 26.97 29.45
C VAL A 277 -21.61 26.09 29.27
N GLU A 278 -21.68 24.78 29.57
CA GLU A 278 -20.56 23.85 29.32
C GLU A 278 -20.14 23.81 27.84
N GLN A 279 -21.11 23.87 26.92
CA GLN A 279 -20.85 23.99 25.47
C GLN A 279 -20.27 25.36 25.09
N LEU A 280 -20.64 26.44 25.78
CA LEU A 280 -20.12 27.78 25.52
C LEU A 280 -18.67 27.89 26.00
N ASP A 281 -18.37 27.44 27.21
CA ASP A 281 -17.02 27.42 27.80
C ASP A 281 -16.06 26.58 26.95
N THR A 282 -16.47 25.38 26.53
CA THR A 282 -15.65 24.50 25.68
C THR A 282 -15.45 25.03 24.26
N ASN A 283 -16.37 25.84 23.73
CA ASN A 283 -16.17 26.55 22.47
C ASN A 283 -15.30 27.82 22.63
N GLN A 284 -15.38 28.52 23.76
CA GLN A 284 -14.50 29.65 24.08
C GLN A 284 -13.03 29.21 24.16
N LEU A 285 -12.74 28.14 24.91
CA LEU A 285 -11.37 27.58 24.98
C LEU A 285 -10.80 27.25 23.59
N LYS A 286 -11.62 26.68 22.70
CA LYS A 286 -11.22 26.41 21.30
C LYS A 286 -11.01 27.68 20.48
N ALA A 287 -11.81 28.73 20.69
CA ALA A 287 -11.61 30.01 20.04
C ALA A 287 -10.30 30.67 20.50
N ASP A 288 -10.03 30.65 21.80
CA ASP A 288 -8.78 31.18 22.39
C ASP A 288 -7.56 30.43 21.83
N GLN A 289 -7.57 29.09 21.85
CA GLN A 289 -6.53 28.25 21.22
C GLN A 289 -6.30 28.61 19.74
N LEU A 290 -7.38 28.79 18.97
CA LEU A 290 -7.29 29.17 17.56
C LEU A 290 -6.73 30.58 17.37
N THR A 291 -7.03 31.54 18.25
CA THR A 291 -6.44 32.89 18.17
C THR A 291 -4.96 32.91 18.52
N GLU A 292 -4.50 32.13 19.52
CA GLU A 292 -3.07 31.95 19.78
C GLU A 292 -2.37 31.29 18.57
N LEU A 293 -2.99 30.27 17.99
CA LEU A 293 -2.47 29.57 16.81
C LEU A 293 -2.35 30.48 15.58
N VAL A 294 -3.35 31.32 15.32
CA VAL A 294 -3.32 32.32 14.22
C VAL A 294 -2.23 33.38 14.49
N ALA A 295 -2.09 33.85 15.72
CA ALA A 295 -1.03 34.79 16.10
C ALA A 295 0.37 34.15 15.95
N ALA A 296 0.53 32.88 16.32
CA ALA A 296 1.78 32.13 16.13
C ALA A 296 2.11 31.92 14.65
N ILE A 297 1.12 31.62 13.79
CA ILE A 297 1.31 31.53 12.33
C ILE A 297 1.77 32.88 11.77
N GLY A 298 1.20 34.00 12.21
CA GLY A 298 1.64 35.34 11.79
C GLY A 298 3.09 35.66 12.16
N GLN A 299 3.63 35.06 13.23
CA GLN A 299 5.03 35.20 13.64
C GLN A 299 6.02 34.36 12.81
N LEU A 300 5.53 33.45 11.94
CA LEU A 300 6.36 32.67 11.01
C LEU A 300 6.86 33.51 9.84
N GLU A 301 6.12 34.53 9.41
CA GLU A 301 6.50 35.40 8.27
C GLU A 301 7.50 36.51 8.66
N ILE A 302 7.64 36.79 9.96
CA ILE A 302 8.53 37.82 10.51
C ILE A 302 9.88 37.20 10.83
N PHE A 303 10.99 37.75 10.33
CA PHE A 303 12.35 37.28 10.62
C PHE A 303 13.20 38.37 11.26
N GLN A 304 14.12 37.99 12.16
CA GLN A 304 15.03 38.91 12.85
C GLN A 304 16.42 39.01 12.18
N LYS A 305 16.78 38.02 11.36
CA LYS A 305 18.08 37.88 10.71
C LYS A 305 17.90 37.97 9.19
N GLU A 306 18.90 38.49 8.47
CA GLU A 306 18.78 38.65 7.00
C GLU A 306 19.26 37.46 6.17
N ASP A 307 20.26 36.70 6.63
CA ASP A 307 20.83 35.57 5.88
C ASP A 307 19.81 34.45 5.67
N THR A 308 19.74 33.88 4.47
CA THR A 308 18.75 32.83 4.12
C THR A 308 18.87 31.59 4.98
N ARG A 309 20.11 31.16 5.30
CA ARG A 309 20.39 30.07 6.25
C ARG A 309 19.78 30.36 7.62
N ALA A 310 20.03 31.56 8.14
CA ALA A 310 19.63 31.97 9.49
C ALA A 310 18.12 32.25 9.60
N LYS A 311 17.47 32.69 8.51
CA LYS A 311 16.00 32.75 8.37
C LYS A 311 15.39 31.35 8.41
N PHE A 312 16.01 30.37 7.76
CA PHE A 312 15.54 28.97 7.78
C PHE A 312 15.70 28.34 9.17
N ASP A 313 16.80 28.63 9.88
CA ASP A 313 16.98 28.21 11.28
C ASP A 313 15.89 28.81 12.19
N GLU A 314 15.65 30.13 12.09
CA GLU A 314 14.62 30.82 12.88
C GLU A 314 13.21 30.29 12.60
N LEU A 315 12.88 29.99 11.33
CA LEU A 315 11.62 29.33 10.96
C LEU A 315 11.51 27.94 11.61
N THR A 316 12.60 27.17 11.62
CA THR A 316 12.66 25.81 12.15
C THR A 316 12.39 25.81 13.66
N ASP A 317 13.04 26.71 14.40
CA ASP A 317 12.86 26.85 15.85
C ASP A 317 11.41 27.22 16.23
N LYS A 318 10.75 28.08 15.43
CA LYS A 318 9.33 28.43 15.60
C LYS A 318 8.39 27.26 15.28
N LEU A 319 8.64 26.53 14.19
CA LEU A 319 7.81 25.38 13.79
C LEU A 319 7.94 24.19 14.76
N GLU A 320 9.12 23.91 15.32
CA GLU A 320 9.27 22.95 16.42
C GLU A 320 8.49 23.40 17.67
N SER A 321 8.56 24.69 18.01
CA SER A 321 7.82 25.26 19.15
C SER A 321 6.29 25.10 18.97
N MET A 322 5.80 25.20 17.73
CA MET A 322 4.39 24.91 17.40
C MET A 322 4.06 23.41 17.43
N GLU A 323 4.94 22.54 16.92
CA GLU A 323 4.74 21.08 16.96
C GLU A 323 4.64 20.56 18.41
N MET A 324 5.46 21.13 19.30
CA MET A 324 5.46 20.79 20.73
C MET A 324 4.21 21.31 21.46
N LYS A 325 3.71 22.52 21.13
CA LYS A 325 2.46 23.07 21.70
C LYS A 325 1.22 22.29 21.24
N TYR A 326 1.03 22.16 19.93
CA TYR A 326 -0.24 21.70 19.33
C TYR A 326 -0.21 20.21 18.95
N ARG A 327 0.69 19.41 19.53
CA ARG A 327 1.01 18.01 19.17
C ARG A 327 -0.21 17.09 18.96
N ASN A 328 -1.25 17.28 19.76
CA ASN A 328 -2.48 16.48 19.72
C ASN A 328 -3.46 16.93 18.62
N GLU A 329 -3.39 18.20 18.22
CA GLU A 329 -4.38 18.91 17.38
C GLU A 329 -3.86 19.17 15.96
N LEU A 330 -2.59 18.85 15.65
CA LEU A 330 -1.95 19.13 14.36
C LEU A 330 -2.75 18.64 13.13
N ASP A 331 -3.47 17.52 13.27
CA ASP A 331 -4.28 16.94 12.18
C ASP A 331 -5.65 17.64 12.04
N GLU A 332 -6.25 18.13 13.14
CA GLU A 332 -7.51 18.90 13.14
C GLU A 332 -7.30 20.29 12.54
N TYR A 333 -6.17 20.93 12.87
CA TYR A 333 -5.81 22.27 12.38
C TYR A 333 -4.91 22.28 11.13
N ARG A 334 -4.59 21.10 10.56
CA ARG A 334 -3.81 20.93 9.31
C ARG A 334 -2.46 21.68 9.33
N LEU A 335 -1.80 21.62 10.49
CA LEU A 335 -0.51 22.26 10.73
C LEU A 335 0.66 21.71 9.87
N PRO A 336 0.67 20.45 9.40
CA PRO A 336 1.62 20.00 8.37
C PRO A 336 1.57 20.85 7.09
N GLU A 337 0.37 21.19 6.61
CA GLU A 337 0.22 22.00 5.40
C GLU A 337 0.58 23.48 5.60
N THR A 338 0.27 24.06 6.76
CA THR A 338 0.71 25.43 7.08
C THR A 338 2.23 25.51 7.25
N ALA A 339 2.86 24.48 7.82
CA ALA A 339 4.32 24.38 7.92
C ALA A 339 4.98 24.32 6.53
N VAL A 340 4.45 23.49 5.61
CA VAL A 340 4.94 23.48 4.21
C VAL A 340 4.75 24.84 3.54
N ALA A 341 3.62 25.52 3.77
CA ALA A 341 3.36 26.84 3.20
C ALA A 341 4.36 27.91 3.71
N ALA A 342 4.69 27.89 5.01
CA ALA A 342 5.68 28.79 5.61
C ALA A 342 7.13 28.49 5.17
N ILE A 343 7.48 27.20 4.98
CA ILE A 343 8.79 26.77 4.48
C ILE A 343 8.97 27.12 3.00
N HIS A 344 7.94 26.96 2.17
CA HIS A 344 8.01 27.09 0.71
C HIS A 344 8.70 28.37 0.17
N PRO A 345 8.45 29.61 0.65
CA PRO A 345 9.14 30.80 0.15
C PRO A 345 10.65 30.79 0.48
N LEU A 346 11.05 30.47 1.71
CA LEU A 346 12.45 30.36 2.09
C LEU A 346 13.14 29.19 1.37
N PHE A 347 12.45 28.06 1.22
CA PHE A 347 12.96 26.90 0.51
C PHE A 347 13.16 27.18 -0.98
N ARG A 348 12.28 27.96 -1.62
CA ARG A 348 12.48 28.45 -3.00
C ARG A 348 13.76 29.27 -3.12
N GLN A 349 13.96 30.26 -2.26
CA GLN A 349 15.17 31.09 -2.29
C GLN A 349 16.43 30.25 -2.00
N ALA A 350 16.39 29.37 -0.99
CA ALA A 350 17.47 28.45 -0.68
C ALA A 350 17.80 27.53 -1.87
N MET A 351 16.79 27.01 -2.59
CA MET A 351 16.98 26.22 -3.81
C MET A 351 17.48 27.04 -5.01
N GLU A 352 17.37 28.37 -4.99
CA GLU A 352 17.93 29.27 -6.02
C GLU A 352 19.40 29.63 -5.74
N GLU A 353 19.79 29.72 -4.46
CA GLU A 353 21.15 30.03 -3.99
C GLU A 353 22.05 28.79 -3.82
N TRP A 354 21.49 27.58 -3.76
CA TRP A 354 22.20 26.35 -3.40
C TRP A 354 22.92 25.65 -4.56
N GLU A 355 24.16 25.25 -4.31
CA GLU A 355 24.98 24.38 -5.18
C GLU A 355 25.04 22.94 -4.60
N PRO A 356 24.25 21.98 -5.12
CA PRO A 356 24.08 20.66 -4.49
C PRO A 356 25.35 19.80 -4.40
N LEU A 357 26.36 20.08 -5.22
CA LEU A 357 27.63 19.33 -5.23
C LEU A 357 28.71 19.96 -4.35
N ARG A 358 28.54 21.22 -3.91
CA ARG A 358 29.50 21.88 -2.99
C ARG A 358 29.07 21.78 -1.53
N ASP A 359 27.79 21.94 -1.23
CA ASP A 359 27.21 21.77 0.11
C ASP A 359 26.03 20.77 0.06
N PRO A 360 26.29 19.45 -0.06
CA PRO A 360 25.24 18.44 -0.14
C PRO A 360 24.34 18.38 1.10
N THR A 361 24.78 18.95 2.22
CA THR A 361 24.15 18.93 3.53
C THR A 361 23.13 20.04 3.78
N TYR A 362 23.13 21.12 3.00
CA TYR A 362 22.17 22.22 3.17
C TYR A 362 20.82 21.93 2.47
N PRO A 363 19.64 22.15 3.09
CA PRO A 363 19.33 22.40 4.52
C PRO A 363 18.82 21.12 5.24
N VAL A 364 19.52 20.00 5.10
CA VAL A 364 19.09 18.66 5.57
C VAL A 364 18.88 18.59 7.08
N SER A 365 19.70 19.30 7.87
CA SER A 365 19.54 19.40 9.33
C SER A 365 18.14 19.87 9.72
N ASN A 366 17.65 20.90 9.04
CA ASN A 366 16.46 21.64 9.40
C ASN A 366 15.21 20.90 8.91
N LEU A 367 15.30 20.26 7.73
CA LEU A 367 14.27 19.35 7.26
C LEU A 367 14.16 18.06 8.08
N ARG A 368 15.27 17.53 8.64
CA ARG A 368 15.24 16.39 9.57
C ARG A 368 14.63 16.77 10.92
N ARG A 369 14.95 17.96 11.44
CA ARG A 369 14.27 18.55 12.62
C ARG A 369 12.75 18.60 12.44
N LEU A 370 12.28 19.11 11.30
CA LEU A 370 10.85 19.22 10.97
C LEU A 370 10.21 17.93 10.44
N GLN A 371 10.93 16.81 10.39
CA GLN A 371 10.43 15.54 9.87
C GLN A 371 9.13 15.02 10.56
N PRO A 372 8.95 15.16 11.89
CA PRO A 372 7.69 14.75 12.56
C PRO A 372 6.46 15.51 12.05
N LEU A 373 6.65 16.78 11.66
CA LEU A 373 5.60 17.69 11.19
C LEU A 373 5.33 17.53 9.69
N LEU A 374 6.38 17.35 8.87
CA LEU A 374 6.29 17.36 7.41
C LEU A 374 6.01 15.99 6.77
N LEU A 375 6.44 14.89 7.40
CA LEU A 375 6.35 13.52 6.87
C LEU A 375 5.40 12.65 7.72
N ARG A 376 4.37 13.27 8.31
CA ARG A 376 3.45 12.61 9.24
C ARG A 376 2.60 11.53 8.56
N LYS A 377 2.85 10.29 8.98
CA LYS A 377 2.01 9.09 8.80
C LYS A 377 0.53 9.28 9.16
N THR A 378 -0.37 9.77 8.30
CA THR A 378 -1.81 9.69 8.62
C THR A 378 -2.29 8.24 8.53
N LYS A 379 -3.10 7.81 9.50
CA LYS A 379 -3.35 6.37 9.74
C LYS A 379 -4.07 5.68 8.56
N ASP A 380 -4.84 6.45 7.80
CA ASP A 380 -5.66 5.99 6.67
C ASP A 380 -4.89 5.88 5.34
N GLU A 381 -3.58 6.16 5.32
CA GLU A 381 -2.74 6.14 4.10
C GLU A 381 -2.61 4.77 3.41
N HIS A 382 -3.07 3.69 4.03
CA HIS A 382 -3.06 2.35 3.43
C HIS A 382 -4.00 2.24 2.21
N THR A 383 -4.92 3.19 2.03
CA THR A 383 -5.77 3.33 0.83
C THR A 383 -5.17 4.31 -0.19
N GLN A 384 -4.53 3.75 -1.23
CA GLN A 384 -4.02 4.41 -2.46
C GLN A 384 -4.15 5.95 -2.54
N ARG A 385 -3.13 6.68 -2.08
CA ARG A 385 -2.99 8.12 -2.39
C ARG A 385 -2.83 8.32 -3.91
N GLN A 386 -3.78 9.01 -4.52
CA GLN A 386 -3.74 9.43 -5.94
C GLN A 386 -3.21 10.87 -6.12
N SER A 387 -2.97 11.59 -5.01
CA SER A 387 -2.46 12.96 -4.98
C SER A 387 -1.21 13.04 -4.11
N THR A 388 -0.18 13.75 -4.58
CA THR A 388 1.04 14.02 -3.80
C THR A 388 0.75 14.92 -2.60
N SER A 389 1.46 14.72 -1.48
CA SER A 389 1.40 15.66 -0.36
C SER A 389 1.99 17.04 -0.73
N PRO A 390 1.70 18.11 0.02
CA PRO A 390 2.32 19.41 -0.20
C PRO A 390 3.86 19.36 -0.12
N TYR A 391 4.40 18.57 0.81
CA TYR A 391 5.84 18.37 0.97
C TYR A 391 6.47 17.64 -0.24
N GLU A 392 5.86 16.54 -0.70
CA GLU A 392 6.25 15.86 -1.94
C GLU A 392 6.23 16.80 -3.15
N THR A 393 5.19 17.64 -3.24
CA THR A 393 5.00 18.59 -4.33
C THR A 393 6.06 19.69 -4.28
N MET A 394 6.42 20.19 -3.10
CA MET A 394 7.51 21.15 -2.90
C MET A 394 8.87 20.57 -3.34
N LEU A 395 9.21 19.34 -2.92
CA LEU A 395 10.45 18.68 -3.34
C LEU A 395 10.46 18.38 -4.85
N TYR A 396 9.34 17.94 -5.43
CA TYR A 396 9.25 17.65 -6.86
C TYR A 396 9.36 18.91 -7.74
N THR A 397 8.88 20.06 -7.26
CA THR A 397 8.86 21.31 -8.04
C THR A 397 10.06 22.23 -7.81
N LEU A 398 10.73 22.16 -6.64
CA LEU A 398 11.85 23.05 -6.30
C LEU A 398 13.19 22.31 -6.19
N TRP A 399 13.24 21.20 -5.45
CA TRP A 399 14.48 20.46 -5.20
C TRP A 399 14.92 19.63 -6.42
N LEU A 400 14.00 18.84 -6.99
CA LEU A 400 14.30 17.93 -8.09
C LEU A 400 14.84 18.64 -9.35
N PRO A 401 14.34 19.82 -9.78
CA PRO A 401 14.93 20.55 -10.90
C PRO A 401 16.36 21.05 -10.65
N ARG A 402 16.70 21.43 -9.42
CA ARG A 402 18.04 21.91 -9.06
C ARG A 402 19.06 20.79 -9.02
N VAL A 403 18.72 19.68 -8.37
CA VAL A 403 19.54 18.46 -8.38
C VAL A 403 19.65 17.89 -9.80
N ARG A 404 18.59 17.94 -10.61
CA ARG A 404 18.65 17.61 -12.04
C ARG A 404 19.63 18.49 -12.81
N SER A 405 19.63 19.80 -12.59
CA SER A 405 20.59 20.72 -13.23
C SER A 405 22.02 20.33 -12.88
N ALA A 406 22.33 20.18 -11.58
CA ALA A 406 23.67 19.85 -11.10
C ALA A 406 24.17 18.49 -11.61
N LEU A 407 23.33 17.46 -11.61
CA LEU A 407 23.70 16.12 -12.09
C LEU A 407 23.83 16.04 -13.62
N LEU A 408 23.13 16.89 -14.37
CA LEU A 408 23.25 16.93 -15.83
C LEU A 408 24.46 17.75 -16.29
N ASN A 409 24.75 18.89 -15.65
CA ASN A 409 25.77 19.82 -16.10
C ASN A 409 27.14 19.60 -15.42
N ASP A 410 27.16 19.48 -14.10
CA ASP A 410 28.38 19.70 -13.29
C ASP A 410 29.03 18.40 -12.78
N TRP A 411 28.29 17.28 -12.80
CA TRP A 411 28.76 16.00 -12.28
C TRP A 411 29.61 15.19 -13.30
N ASP A 412 30.88 14.95 -12.95
CA ASP A 412 31.72 13.91 -13.54
C ASP A 412 31.51 12.55 -12.84
N VAL A 413 31.23 11.52 -13.64
CA VAL A 413 31.07 10.13 -13.23
C VAL A 413 32.31 9.58 -12.49
N PHE A 414 33.52 10.09 -12.79
CA PHE A 414 34.75 9.68 -12.09
C PHE A 414 34.89 10.26 -10.68
N GLU A 415 34.09 11.27 -10.30
CA GLU A 415 34.03 11.85 -8.96
C GLU A 415 32.67 11.54 -8.32
N SER A 416 32.50 10.30 -7.81
CA SER A 416 31.23 9.88 -7.20
C SER A 416 30.98 10.45 -5.80
N ALA A 417 32.01 10.96 -5.11
CA ALA A 417 31.91 11.40 -3.71
C ALA A 417 30.90 12.54 -3.44
N PRO A 418 30.84 13.64 -4.22
CA PRO A 418 29.87 14.72 -3.97
C PRO A 418 28.42 14.25 -4.11
N VAL A 419 28.11 13.48 -5.16
CA VAL A 419 26.75 13.01 -5.42
C VAL A 419 26.33 11.91 -4.44
N THR A 420 27.23 10.98 -4.10
CA THR A 420 26.92 9.96 -3.09
C THR A 420 26.70 10.58 -1.71
N SER A 421 27.45 11.63 -1.35
CA SER A 421 27.18 12.44 -0.16
C SER A 421 25.80 13.09 -0.20
N LEU A 422 25.44 13.75 -1.31
CA LEU A 422 24.11 14.34 -1.54
C LEU A 422 22.99 13.30 -1.36
N ILE A 423 23.10 12.14 -2.01
CA ILE A 423 22.07 11.10 -1.94
C ILE A 423 21.98 10.51 -0.53
N VAL A 424 23.10 10.24 0.15
CA VAL A 424 23.12 9.73 1.53
C VAL A 424 22.51 10.73 2.52
N ALA A 425 22.77 12.03 2.35
CA ALA A 425 22.21 13.07 3.21
C ALA A 425 20.69 13.20 3.04
N TRP A 426 20.18 13.13 1.81
CA TRP A 426 18.77 13.37 1.49
C TRP A 426 17.87 12.11 1.51
N LYS A 427 18.42 10.88 1.49
CA LYS A 427 17.65 9.61 1.40
C LYS A 427 16.48 9.48 2.40
N GLU A 428 16.60 10.07 3.60
CA GLU A 428 15.61 9.98 4.69
C GLU A 428 14.51 11.03 4.59
N LEU A 429 14.71 12.07 3.78
CA LEU A 429 13.79 13.17 3.53
C LEU A 429 13.03 13.01 2.21
N LEU A 430 13.62 12.31 1.24
CA LEU A 430 13.06 12.16 -0.09
C LEU A 430 11.90 11.15 -0.12
N PRO A 431 10.73 11.53 -0.68
CA PRO A 431 9.70 10.59 -1.08
C PRO A 431 10.27 9.52 -2.01
N SER A 432 9.83 8.27 -1.84
CA SER A 432 10.36 7.11 -2.57
C SER A 432 10.34 7.27 -4.10
N PHE A 433 9.29 7.89 -4.65
CA PHE A 433 9.19 8.14 -6.10
C PHE A 433 10.20 9.20 -6.59
N ILE A 434 10.58 10.18 -5.75
CA ILE A 434 11.59 11.19 -6.10
C ILE A 434 12.99 10.57 -6.02
N TYR A 435 13.27 9.80 -4.96
CA TYR A 435 14.51 9.04 -4.83
C TYR A 435 14.72 8.08 -6.03
N ALA A 436 13.71 7.30 -6.39
CA ALA A 436 13.74 6.45 -7.57
C ALA A 436 13.91 7.23 -8.88
N ASN A 437 13.26 8.39 -9.04
CA ASN A 437 13.44 9.26 -10.21
C ASN A 437 14.88 9.74 -10.36
N VAL A 438 15.52 10.18 -9.27
CA VAL A 438 16.93 10.61 -9.28
C VAL A 438 17.84 9.45 -9.70
N LEU A 439 17.64 8.26 -9.14
CA LEU A 439 18.45 7.09 -9.50
C LEU A 439 18.24 6.64 -10.95
N ASP A 440 17.00 6.38 -11.38
CA ASP A 440 16.72 5.80 -12.69
C ASP A 440 16.86 6.78 -13.86
N GLN A 441 16.59 8.08 -13.65
CA GLN A 441 16.51 9.07 -14.73
C GLN A 441 17.71 10.02 -14.79
N LEU A 442 18.49 10.15 -13.70
CA LEU A 442 19.65 11.05 -13.65
C LEU A 442 20.95 10.26 -13.45
N VAL A 443 21.03 9.44 -12.40
CA VAL A 443 22.24 8.68 -12.06
C VAL A 443 22.51 7.58 -13.08
N VAL A 444 21.63 6.57 -13.18
CA VAL A 444 21.87 5.39 -14.02
C VAL A 444 22.12 5.72 -15.50
N PRO A 445 21.43 6.67 -16.15
CA PRO A 445 21.71 7.03 -17.54
C PRO A 445 23.10 7.67 -17.73
N LYS A 446 23.56 8.50 -16.79
CA LYS A 446 24.93 9.04 -16.76
C LYS A 446 25.97 7.94 -16.55
N LEU A 447 25.79 7.07 -15.55
CA LEU A 447 26.67 5.92 -15.30
C LEU A 447 26.75 4.98 -16.53
N THR A 448 25.61 4.67 -17.13
CA THR A 448 25.52 3.84 -18.33
C THR A 448 26.20 4.51 -19.54
N SER A 449 26.17 5.84 -19.63
CA SER A 449 26.85 6.59 -20.70
C SER A 449 28.37 6.60 -20.50
N GLY A 450 28.87 6.88 -19.30
CA GLY A 450 30.29 6.75 -18.97
C GLY A 450 30.81 5.33 -19.18
N LEU A 451 29.99 4.32 -18.87
CA LEU A 451 30.32 2.91 -19.11
C LEU A 451 30.36 2.58 -20.60
N LYS A 452 29.51 3.20 -21.43
CA LYS A 452 29.54 3.07 -22.90
C LYS A 452 30.77 3.76 -23.50
N GLU A 453 31.14 4.93 -23.00
CA GLU A 453 32.34 5.68 -23.42
C GLU A 453 33.66 5.02 -22.99
N TRP A 454 33.68 4.33 -21.85
CA TRP A 454 34.86 3.59 -21.36
C TRP A 454 35.38 2.57 -22.38
N LYS A 455 36.66 2.70 -22.76
CA LYS A 455 37.31 1.90 -23.81
C LYS A 455 38.60 1.27 -23.28
N PRO A 456 38.54 0.06 -22.69
CA PRO A 456 39.70 -0.60 -22.08
C PRO A 456 40.86 -0.85 -23.06
N ARG A 457 40.58 -0.91 -24.38
CA ARG A 457 41.59 -1.18 -25.42
C ARG A 457 42.35 0.05 -25.94
N SER A 458 42.13 1.25 -25.39
CA SER A 458 42.73 2.50 -25.94
C SER A 458 44.18 2.77 -25.49
N SER A 459 45.01 1.72 -25.43
CA SER A 459 46.45 1.77 -25.11
C SER A 459 47.35 1.67 -26.36
N SER A 460 46.81 2.00 -27.54
CA SER A 460 47.57 2.00 -28.80
C SER A 460 48.31 3.33 -29.00
N ARG A 461 49.62 3.25 -29.28
CA ARG A 461 50.61 4.37 -29.25
C ARG A 461 50.40 5.51 -30.29
N ARG A 462 49.23 5.67 -30.91
CA ARG A 462 49.03 6.53 -32.10
C ARG A 462 48.17 7.81 -31.93
N HIS A 463 47.41 7.98 -30.85
CA HIS A 463 46.64 9.22 -30.64
C HIS A 463 46.68 9.70 -29.18
N HIS A 464 47.51 10.72 -28.92
CA HIS A 464 47.74 11.34 -27.60
C HIS A 464 46.60 12.28 -27.16
N THR A 465 45.47 12.28 -27.87
CA THR A 465 44.37 13.26 -27.77
C THR A 465 43.05 12.66 -27.26
N SER A 466 43.03 11.37 -26.92
CA SER A 466 41.89 10.75 -26.22
C SER A 466 41.97 11.06 -24.72
N SER A 467 40.84 11.31 -24.06
CA SER A 467 40.84 11.63 -22.62
C SER A 467 41.42 10.47 -21.78
N SER A 468 42.31 10.80 -20.84
CA SER A 468 42.94 9.83 -19.93
C SER A 468 41.93 9.08 -19.05
N ASN A 469 40.74 9.65 -18.86
CA ASN A 469 39.66 9.02 -18.10
C ASN A 469 39.01 7.84 -18.86
N SER A 470 38.98 7.84 -20.20
CA SER A 470 38.35 6.77 -21.00
C SER A 470 39.06 5.40 -20.88
N THR A 471 40.32 5.36 -20.45
CA THR A 471 41.09 4.13 -20.17
C THR A 471 41.16 3.75 -18.69
N ARG A 472 40.78 4.65 -17.76
CA ARG A 472 40.86 4.42 -16.32
C ARG A 472 39.91 3.29 -15.88
N PHE A 473 40.29 2.51 -14.87
CA PHE A 473 39.42 1.49 -14.28
C PHE A 473 38.12 2.13 -13.73
N PRO A 474 36.92 1.62 -14.06
CA PRO A 474 35.63 2.24 -13.75
C PRO A 474 35.18 1.90 -12.31
N TRP A 475 36.03 2.22 -11.34
CA TRP A 475 35.82 1.98 -9.90
C TRP A 475 34.47 2.52 -9.39
N TRP A 476 34.01 3.63 -9.97
CA TRP A 476 32.75 4.28 -9.65
C TRP A 476 31.54 3.36 -9.83
N VAL A 477 31.54 2.40 -10.77
CA VAL A 477 30.43 1.44 -10.96
C VAL A 477 30.10 0.76 -9.64
N PHE A 478 31.13 0.27 -8.95
CA PHE A 478 31.00 -0.48 -7.70
C PHE A 478 30.52 0.41 -6.54
N THR A 479 30.97 1.69 -6.49
CA THR A 479 30.47 2.65 -5.48
C THR A 479 28.97 2.94 -5.60
N TRP A 480 28.39 2.70 -6.78
CA TRP A 480 26.98 2.96 -7.05
C TRP A 480 26.07 1.75 -6.81
N LEU A 481 26.58 0.52 -6.88
CA LEU A 481 25.77 -0.71 -6.69
C LEU A 481 25.02 -0.73 -5.35
N GLN A 482 25.61 -0.18 -4.28
CA GLN A 482 24.99 -0.15 -2.94
C GLN A 482 23.77 0.78 -2.82
N TYR A 483 23.53 1.66 -3.80
CA TYR A 483 22.39 2.59 -3.82
C TYR A 483 21.30 2.18 -4.81
N LEU A 484 21.57 1.21 -5.68
CA LEU A 484 20.71 0.85 -6.81
C LEU A 484 19.90 -0.42 -6.56
N ASP A 485 18.61 -0.35 -6.89
CA ASP A 485 17.69 -1.49 -6.84
C ASP A 485 18.14 -2.68 -7.69
N GLU A 486 17.63 -3.88 -7.37
CA GLU A 486 18.03 -5.15 -7.98
C GLU A 486 18.02 -5.14 -9.52
N ARG A 487 17.11 -4.37 -10.16
CA ARG A 487 17.05 -4.22 -11.64
C ARG A 487 18.37 -3.75 -12.29
N HIS A 488 19.24 -3.07 -11.55
CA HIS A 488 20.54 -2.61 -12.05
C HIS A 488 21.71 -3.42 -11.50
N THR A 489 21.54 -3.98 -10.30
CA THR A 489 22.59 -4.66 -9.53
C THR A 489 22.62 -6.18 -9.76
N ASN A 490 21.59 -6.78 -10.36
CA ASN A 490 21.58 -8.22 -10.67
C ASN A 490 22.27 -8.51 -12.02
N PRO A 491 23.42 -9.23 -12.05
CA PRO A 491 24.20 -9.42 -13.26
C PRO A 491 23.56 -10.40 -14.26
N LYS A 492 22.50 -11.13 -13.89
CA LYS A 492 21.83 -12.11 -14.74
C LYS A 492 20.72 -11.51 -15.60
N GLN A 493 20.25 -10.30 -15.28
CA GLN A 493 19.24 -9.61 -16.07
C GLN A 493 19.80 -9.18 -17.45
N PRO A 494 18.96 -9.11 -18.50
CA PRO A 494 19.41 -8.76 -19.86
C PRO A 494 19.78 -7.27 -20.00
N THR A 495 19.29 -6.44 -19.09
CA THR A 495 19.39 -4.98 -19.03
C THR A 495 19.70 -4.54 -17.59
N GLY A 496 20.31 -3.37 -17.41
CA GLY A 496 20.70 -2.85 -16.09
C GLY A 496 22.21 -2.62 -16.01
N LEU A 497 22.65 -1.71 -15.13
CA LEU A 497 24.04 -1.21 -15.10
C LEU A 497 25.09 -2.33 -15.01
N LEU A 498 24.90 -3.30 -14.11
CA LEU A 498 25.85 -4.41 -13.94
C LEU A 498 25.80 -5.40 -15.12
N SER A 499 24.67 -5.53 -15.82
CA SER A 499 24.59 -6.36 -17.04
C SER A 499 25.43 -5.77 -18.17
N ASP A 500 25.41 -4.44 -18.35
CA ASP A 500 26.28 -3.73 -19.30
C ASP A 500 27.75 -3.75 -18.85
N ALA A 501 28.00 -3.68 -17.53
CA ALA A 501 29.35 -3.78 -16.98
C ALA A 501 29.93 -5.19 -17.20
N LYS A 502 29.12 -6.25 -17.06
CA LYS A 502 29.49 -7.63 -17.42
C LYS A 502 29.81 -7.77 -18.92
N ARG A 503 29.01 -7.15 -19.81
CA ARG A 503 29.30 -7.13 -21.26
C ARG A 503 30.64 -6.45 -21.54
N LYS A 504 30.93 -5.31 -20.90
CA LYS A 504 32.22 -4.61 -21.01
C LYS A 504 33.39 -5.42 -20.41
N PHE A 505 33.20 -6.07 -19.25
CA PHE A 505 34.21 -6.91 -18.60
C PHE A 505 34.64 -8.09 -19.48
N ARG A 506 33.70 -8.76 -20.16
CA ARG A 506 34.02 -9.79 -21.17
C ARG A 506 34.95 -9.24 -22.26
N VAL A 507 34.65 -8.05 -22.80
CA VAL A 507 35.52 -7.36 -23.78
C VAL A 507 36.89 -7.00 -23.18
N VAL A 508 37.01 -6.74 -21.87
CA VAL A 508 38.32 -6.65 -21.21
C VAL A 508 39.03 -8.01 -21.30
N LEU A 509 38.42 -9.10 -20.82
CA LEU A 509 39.03 -10.44 -20.84
C LEU A 509 39.43 -10.89 -22.26
N ASP A 510 38.62 -10.57 -23.28
CA ASP A 510 38.89 -10.86 -24.69
C ASP A 510 40.06 -10.05 -25.27
N THR A 511 40.36 -8.87 -24.73
CA THR A 511 41.34 -7.93 -25.30
C THR A 511 42.51 -7.54 -24.38
N TRP A 512 42.52 -8.05 -23.14
CA TRP A 512 43.58 -7.84 -22.17
C TRP A 512 44.89 -8.48 -22.63
N ASP A 513 46.00 -7.90 -22.16
CA ASP A 513 47.36 -8.24 -22.51
C ASP A 513 47.98 -8.99 -21.33
N LEU A 514 48.20 -10.29 -21.50
CA LEU A 514 48.60 -11.19 -20.41
C LEU A 514 49.99 -10.83 -19.85
N SER A 515 50.86 -10.20 -20.66
CA SER A 515 52.16 -9.68 -20.23
C SER A 515 52.08 -8.60 -19.15
N LYS A 516 50.93 -7.92 -19.04
CA LYS A 516 50.69 -6.87 -18.03
C LYS A 516 50.20 -7.41 -16.69
N GLY A 517 50.09 -8.73 -16.54
CA GLY A 517 49.61 -9.37 -15.32
C GLY A 517 48.10 -9.23 -15.11
N LEU A 518 47.69 -9.03 -13.85
CA LEU A 518 46.29 -8.99 -13.44
C LEU A 518 45.58 -7.69 -13.83
N ILE A 519 44.26 -7.77 -14.01
CA ILE A 519 43.41 -6.60 -14.23
C ILE A 519 43.27 -5.81 -12.92
N ASN A 520 43.57 -4.51 -12.96
CA ASN A 520 43.33 -3.59 -11.84
C ASN A 520 41.88 -3.67 -11.35
N GLY A 521 41.69 -3.94 -10.05
CA GLY A 521 40.36 -4.06 -9.45
C GLY A 521 39.58 -5.32 -9.84
N ILE A 522 40.26 -6.40 -10.28
CA ILE A 522 39.65 -7.71 -10.56
C ILE A 522 38.80 -8.26 -9.41
N GLU A 523 39.17 -7.97 -8.16
CA GLU A 523 38.41 -8.35 -6.97
C GLU A 523 37.02 -7.70 -6.92
N LEU A 524 36.91 -6.42 -7.30
CA LEU A 524 35.62 -5.74 -7.37
C LEU A 524 34.72 -6.34 -8.47
N TRP A 525 35.32 -6.84 -9.57
CA TRP A 525 34.58 -7.61 -10.59
C TRP A 525 34.12 -8.98 -10.05
N ARG A 526 34.94 -9.69 -9.29
CA ARG A 526 34.59 -10.95 -8.62
C ARG A 526 33.41 -10.75 -7.67
N ASP A 527 33.53 -9.78 -6.78
CA ASP A 527 32.57 -9.55 -5.69
C ASP A 527 31.22 -9.01 -6.19
N ALA A 528 31.22 -8.23 -7.29
CA ALA A 528 29.99 -7.75 -7.91
C ALA A 528 29.31 -8.79 -8.83
N LEU A 529 30.08 -9.56 -9.62
CA LEU A 529 29.50 -10.49 -10.60
C LEU A 529 29.16 -11.88 -9.99
N GLY A 530 29.80 -12.26 -8.88
CA GLY A 530 29.57 -13.54 -8.21
C GLY A 530 29.73 -14.73 -9.19
N SER A 531 28.72 -15.60 -9.29
CA SER A 531 28.74 -16.76 -10.20
C SER A 531 28.94 -16.40 -11.68
N GLU A 532 28.64 -15.17 -12.10
CA GLU A 532 28.87 -14.72 -13.46
C GLU A 532 30.35 -14.41 -13.74
N PHE A 533 31.17 -14.17 -12.70
CA PHE A 533 32.62 -13.95 -12.82
C PHE A 533 33.32 -15.20 -13.35
N ASP A 534 33.17 -16.34 -12.66
CA ASP A 534 33.70 -17.65 -13.04
C ASP A 534 33.30 -18.03 -14.47
N ALA A 535 32.04 -17.77 -14.83
CA ALA A 535 31.51 -18.03 -16.16
C ALA A 535 32.16 -17.13 -17.24
N CYS A 536 32.50 -15.88 -16.91
CA CYS A 536 33.26 -15.02 -17.82
C CYS A 536 34.72 -15.47 -17.93
N LEU A 537 35.40 -15.78 -16.82
CA LEU A 537 36.79 -16.26 -16.86
C LEU A 537 36.94 -17.56 -17.65
N ARG A 538 36.10 -18.57 -17.36
CA ARG A 538 36.13 -19.87 -18.07
C ARG A 538 35.84 -19.74 -19.57
N ASN A 539 34.96 -18.83 -19.97
CA ASN A 539 34.52 -18.74 -21.36
C ASN A 539 35.36 -17.77 -22.22
N HIS A 540 35.95 -16.73 -21.63
CA HIS A 540 36.70 -15.68 -22.35
C HIS A 540 38.20 -15.69 -22.05
N LEU A 541 38.61 -15.92 -20.80
CA LEU A 541 40.03 -15.87 -20.42
C LEU A 541 40.71 -17.23 -20.57
N LEU A 542 40.12 -18.31 -20.04
CA LEU A 542 40.74 -19.65 -20.04
C LEU A 542 41.15 -20.14 -21.45
N PRO A 543 40.36 -19.96 -22.53
CA PRO A 543 40.79 -20.32 -23.88
C PRO A 543 41.95 -19.45 -24.39
N ARG A 544 42.08 -18.21 -23.91
CA ARG A 544 43.22 -17.33 -24.24
C ARG A 544 44.48 -17.69 -23.46
N LEU A 545 44.37 -18.12 -22.20
CA LEU A 545 45.50 -18.64 -21.42
C LEU A 545 46.04 -19.92 -22.06
N GLY A 546 45.16 -20.83 -22.50
CA GLY A 546 45.57 -22.03 -23.24
C GLY A 546 46.21 -21.69 -24.59
N ARG A 547 45.62 -20.78 -25.35
CA ARG A 547 46.22 -20.29 -26.61
C ARG A 547 47.60 -19.66 -26.42
N HIS A 548 47.81 -18.88 -25.37
CA HIS A 548 49.10 -18.28 -25.03
C HIS A 548 50.15 -19.33 -24.67
N LEU A 549 49.79 -20.36 -23.88
CA LEU A 549 50.67 -21.52 -23.65
C LEU A 549 50.89 -22.37 -24.92
N ARG A 550 50.00 -22.30 -25.90
CA ARG A 550 50.18 -23.01 -27.17
C ARG A 550 51.09 -22.27 -28.15
N GLU A 551 50.91 -20.95 -28.28
CA GLU A 551 51.57 -20.12 -29.30
C GLU A 551 52.84 -19.43 -28.80
N ASP A 552 52.88 -18.98 -27.54
CA ASP A 552 53.97 -18.14 -27.01
C ASP A 552 54.94 -18.89 -26.08
N PHE A 553 54.56 -20.06 -25.54
CA PHE A 553 55.42 -20.87 -24.67
C PHE A 553 56.11 -22.00 -25.45
N GLU A 554 57.45 -22.00 -25.46
CA GLU A 554 58.25 -23.15 -25.91
C GLU A 554 59.10 -23.66 -24.76
N VAL A 555 59.31 -24.99 -24.70
CA VAL A 555 60.27 -25.59 -23.76
C VAL A 555 61.61 -25.69 -24.50
N ASN A 556 62.69 -25.24 -23.87
CA ASN A 556 64.03 -25.24 -24.43
C ASN A 556 65.07 -25.42 -23.31
N PRO A 557 65.79 -26.56 -23.23
CA PRO A 557 66.76 -26.81 -22.18
C PRO A 557 67.94 -25.82 -22.11
N GLN A 558 68.24 -25.06 -23.17
CA GLN A 558 69.39 -24.15 -23.22
C GLN A 558 69.06 -22.67 -22.96
N ASP A 559 67.84 -22.23 -23.26
CA ASP A 559 67.38 -20.84 -23.08
C ASP A 559 65.86 -20.84 -22.88
N GLN A 560 65.42 -20.87 -21.62
CA GLN A 560 64.02 -21.07 -21.26
C GLN A 560 63.32 -19.77 -20.85
N ASP A 561 62.38 -19.29 -21.68
CA ASP A 561 61.46 -18.24 -21.27
C ASP A 561 60.37 -18.80 -20.35
N LEU A 562 60.25 -18.25 -19.14
CA LEU A 562 59.19 -18.57 -18.18
C LEU A 562 58.04 -17.55 -18.20
N ALA A 563 58.21 -16.38 -18.84
CA ALA A 563 57.18 -15.34 -18.86
C ALA A 563 55.82 -15.84 -19.41
N PRO A 564 55.74 -16.69 -20.45
CA PRO A 564 54.48 -17.26 -20.92
C PRO A 564 53.74 -18.06 -19.84
N LEU A 565 54.48 -18.83 -19.03
CA LEU A 565 53.97 -19.67 -17.94
C LEU A 565 53.60 -18.83 -16.71
N GLU A 566 54.48 -17.92 -16.28
CA GLU A 566 54.20 -16.97 -15.20
C GLU A 566 52.93 -16.16 -15.47
N ASN A 567 52.73 -15.70 -16.71
CA ASN A 567 51.57 -14.89 -17.10
C ASN A 567 50.25 -15.67 -17.02
N VAL A 568 50.29 -17.01 -16.97
CA VAL A 568 49.14 -17.85 -16.61
C VAL A 568 49.09 -18.09 -15.10
N LEU A 569 50.20 -18.41 -14.45
CA LEU A 569 50.26 -18.66 -12.99
C LEU A 569 49.83 -17.44 -12.15
N LYS A 570 50.03 -16.21 -12.65
CA LYS A 570 49.52 -14.95 -12.07
C LYS A 570 47.98 -14.92 -11.92
N TRP A 571 47.24 -15.82 -12.58
CA TRP A 571 45.79 -15.95 -12.47
C TRP A 571 45.32 -17.12 -11.60
N LYS A 572 46.23 -17.90 -10.99
CA LYS A 572 45.89 -19.15 -10.28
C LYS A 572 44.79 -18.96 -9.22
N ASP A 573 44.84 -17.85 -8.49
CA ASP A 573 43.93 -17.57 -7.37
C ASP A 573 42.51 -17.15 -7.79
N PHE A 574 42.29 -16.95 -9.10
CA PHE A 574 40.96 -16.68 -9.70
C PHE A 574 40.36 -17.92 -10.40
N PHE A 575 41.06 -19.05 -10.37
CA PHE A 575 40.58 -20.34 -10.85
C PHE A 575 40.61 -21.38 -9.73
N LYS A 576 39.89 -22.50 -9.90
CA LYS A 576 40.06 -23.66 -9.01
C LYS A 576 41.33 -24.41 -9.44
N PRO A 577 42.20 -24.91 -8.54
CA PRO A 577 43.48 -25.53 -8.91
C PRO A 577 43.36 -26.64 -9.96
N ASN A 578 42.29 -27.44 -9.93
CA ASN A 578 42.00 -28.45 -10.95
C ASN A 578 41.89 -27.87 -12.38
N VAL A 579 41.37 -26.64 -12.54
CA VAL A 579 41.26 -25.97 -13.85
C VAL A 579 42.63 -25.54 -14.38
N THR A 580 43.53 -25.05 -13.51
CA THR A 580 44.91 -24.72 -13.90
C THR A 580 45.76 -25.98 -14.12
N GLY A 581 45.54 -27.04 -13.33
CA GLY A 581 46.14 -28.36 -13.58
C GLY A 581 45.75 -28.91 -14.95
N LEU A 582 44.45 -28.99 -15.27
CA LEU A 582 43.97 -29.44 -16.58
C LEU A 582 44.49 -28.58 -17.75
N LEU A 583 44.70 -27.28 -17.55
CA LEU A 583 45.29 -26.39 -18.55
C LEU A 583 46.75 -26.76 -18.84
N LEU A 584 47.53 -27.07 -17.80
CA LEU A 584 48.92 -27.50 -17.93
C LEU A 584 49.02 -28.90 -18.54
N VAL A 585 48.14 -29.83 -18.16
CA VAL A 585 48.03 -31.18 -18.78
C VAL A 585 47.70 -31.07 -20.27
N ALA A 586 46.93 -30.07 -20.70
CA ALA A 586 46.56 -29.86 -22.10
C ALA A 586 47.64 -29.17 -22.97
N GLU A 587 48.36 -28.16 -22.44
CA GLU A 587 49.21 -27.29 -23.26
C GLU A 587 50.71 -27.29 -22.86
N PHE A 588 51.04 -27.57 -21.58
CA PHE A 588 52.42 -27.59 -21.06
C PHE A 588 53.03 -28.99 -21.14
N PHE A 589 52.40 -29.99 -20.50
CA PHE A 589 52.97 -31.34 -20.39
C PHE A 589 53.25 -32.02 -21.73
N PRO A 590 52.42 -31.88 -22.80
CA PRO A 590 52.76 -32.46 -24.11
C PRO A 590 54.04 -31.89 -24.73
N LYS A 591 54.35 -30.61 -24.49
CA LYS A 591 55.61 -29.98 -24.93
C LYS A 591 56.79 -30.48 -24.11
N TRP A 592 56.62 -30.53 -22.79
CA TRP A 592 57.62 -31.01 -21.85
C TRP A 592 58.00 -32.50 -22.10
N HIS A 593 57.01 -33.39 -22.22
CA HIS A 593 57.21 -34.81 -22.54
C HIS A 593 57.90 -35.03 -23.89
N ASN A 594 57.57 -34.22 -24.90
CA ASN A 594 58.22 -34.30 -26.22
C ASN A 594 59.72 -34.00 -26.14
N ILE A 595 60.13 -33.01 -25.34
CA ILE A 595 61.54 -32.65 -25.17
C ILE A 595 62.27 -33.60 -24.23
N LEU A 596 61.61 -34.14 -23.21
CA LEU A 596 62.15 -35.26 -22.43
C LEU A 596 62.44 -36.47 -23.34
N TYR A 597 61.51 -36.85 -24.23
CA TYR A 597 61.73 -37.91 -25.21
C TYR A 597 62.88 -37.60 -26.18
N ILE A 598 62.94 -36.37 -26.71
CA ILE A 598 64.03 -35.95 -27.61
C ILE A 598 65.39 -36.03 -26.90
N TRP A 599 65.48 -35.59 -25.64
CA TRP A 599 66.73 -35.66 -24.87
C TRP A 599 67.13 -37.10 -24.57
N LEU A 600 66.19 -37.94 -24.10
CA LEU A 600 66.41 -39.37 -23.82
C LEU A 600 66.74 -40.21 -25.06
N THR A 601 66.50 -39.72 -26.28
CA THR A 601 66.84 -40.39 -27.54
C THR A 601 68.10 -39.85 -28.21
N ASN A 602 68.71 -38.77 -27.72
CA ASN A 602 69.91 -38.14 -28.30
C ASN A 602 71.03 -38.01 -27.25
N ASP A 603 71.64 -39.15 -26.91
CA ASP A 603 72.81 -39.28 -26.01
C ASP A 603 72.64 -38.59 -24.63
N PRO A 604 71.68 -39.05 -23.79
CA PRO A 604 71.29 -38.35 -22.57
C PRO A 604 72.32 -38.44 -21.43
N ASN A 605 72.72 -37.28 -20.89
CA ASN A 605 73.25 -37.22 -19.53
C ASN A 605 72.10 -37.27 -18.51
N TYR A 606 71.90 -38.43 -17.88
CA TYR A 606 70.83 -38.65 -16.89
C TYR A 606 70.92 -37.73 -15.66
N GLU A 607 72.10 -37.21 -15.30
CA GLU A 607 72.26 -36.27 -14.19
C GLU A 607 71.64 -34.91 -14.53
N GLU A 608 71.95 -34.35 -15.70
CA GLU A 608 71.35 -33.11 -16.22
C GLU A 608 69.83 -33.23 -16.41
N VAL A 609 69.35 -34.38 -16.91
CA VAL A 609 67.90 -34.64 -17.07
C VAL A 609 67.19 -34.69 -15.71
N ALA A 610 67.84 -35.24 -14.67
CA ALA A 610 67.27 -35.28 -13.31
C ALA A 610 67.26 -33.89 -12.64
N GLU A 611 68.29 -33.07 -12.84
CA GLU A 611 68.28 -31.66 -12.40
C GLU A 611 67.18 -30.87 -13.12
N TRP A 612 67.05 -31.02 -14.44
CA TRP A 612 66.02 -30.36 -15.25
C TRP A 612 64.60 -30.77 -14.87
N PHE A 613 64.34 -32.06 -14.60
CA PHE A 613 63.07 -32.55 -14.06
C PHE A 613 62.75 -31.87 -12.72
N THR A 614 63.70 -31.86 -11.80
CA THR A 614 63.54 -31.31 -10.45
C THR A 614 63.32 -29.80 -10.49
N TRP A 615 64.04 -29.09 -11.36
CA TRP A 615 63.87 -27.67 -11.61
C TRP A 615 62.47 -27.36 -12.16
N TRP A 616 62.01 -28.08 -13.18
CA TRP A 616 60.66 -27.90 -13.74
C TRP A 616 59.55 -28.16 -12.72
N ARG A 617 59.68 -29.22 -11.91
CA ARG A 617 58.73 -29.51 -10.83
C ARG A 617 58.66 -28.36 -9.82
N SER A 618 59.76 -27.64 -9.58
CA SER A 618 59.78 -26.48 -8.69
C SER A 618 59.21 -25.18 -9.28
N GLN A 619 59.05 -25.06 -10.62
CA GLN A 619 58.40 -23.92 -11.26
C GLN A 619 56.86 -23.94 -11.14
N ILE A 620 56.26 -25.11 -10.86
CA ILE A 620 54.82 -25.24 -10.64
C ILE A 620 54.52 -25.12 -9.13
N PRO A 621 53.54 -24.29 -8.71
CA PRO A 621 53.13 -24.20 -7.30
C PRO A 621 52.68 -25.54 -6.71
N SER A 622 52.97 -25.76 -5.41
CA SER A 622 52.54 -26.93 -4.62
C SER A 622 51.06 -27.27 -4.85
N ASP A 623 50.19 -26.28 -4.72
CA ASP A 623 48.72 -26.40 -4.80
C ASP A 623 48.22 -26.97 -6.15
N ILE A 624 49.08 -26.98 -7.17
CA ILE A 624 48.84 -27.50 -8.51
C ILE A 624 49.61 -28.82 -8.73
N ASN A 625 50.83 -28.95 -8.22
CA ASN A 625 51.61 -30.19 -8.24
C ASN A 625 50.98 -31.33 -7.43
N ASP A 626 50.35 -31.02 -6.29
CA ASP A 626 49.70 -31.99 -5.40
C ASP A 626 48.38 -32.55 -5.97
N LEU A 627 47.96 -32.08 -7.15
CA LEU A 627 46.81 -32.61 -7.88
C LEU A 627 47.20 -33.92 -8.57
N THR A 628 46.42 -34.98 -8.37
CA THR A 628 46.69 -36.29 -8.99
C THR A 628 46.86 -36.19 -10.51
N ILE A 629 46.07 -35.37 -11.19
CA ILE A 629 46.16 -35.16 -12.65
C ILE A 629 47.47 -34.51 -13.12
N VAL A 630 48.25 -33.90 -12.23
CA VAL A 630 49.56 -33.29 -12.51
C VAL A 630 50.68 -34.24 -12.06
N ASP A 631 50.55 -34.85 -10.89
CA ASP A 631 51.48 -35.90 -10.44
C ASP A 631 51.45 -37.13 -11.37
N ASP A 632 50.30 -37.51 -11.94
CA ASP A 632 50.17 -38.54 -12.98
C ASP A 632 51.01 -38.21 -14.23
N GLU A 633 51.17 -36.93 -14.61
CA GLU A 633 52.04 -36.53 -15.72
C GLU A 633 53.52 -36.55 -15.32
N TRP A 634 53.87 -36.08 -14.12
CA TRP A 634 55.24 -36.21 -13.59
C TRP A 634 55.67 -37.67 -13.48
N ASN A 635 54.79 -38.56 -13.02
CA ASN A 635 55.04 -39.99 -12.89
C ASN A 635 55.21 -40.68 -14.25
N LYS A 636 54.52 -40.24 -15.30
CA LYS A 636 54.80 -40.70 -16.69
C LYS A 636 56.20 -40.27 -17.15
N GLY A 637 56.63 -39.06 -16.81
CA GLY A 637 57.98 -38.57 -17.11
C GLY A 637 59.08 -39.39 -16.40
N LEU A 638 58.85 -39.74 -15.13
CA LEU A 638 59.74 -40.66 -14.41
C LEU A 638 59.76 -42.06 -15.04
N GLN A 639 58.60 -42.59 -15.44
CA GLN A 639 58.52 -43.90 -16.12
C GLN A 639 59.23 -43.92 -17.48
N THR A 640 59.23 -42.83 -18.26
CA THR A 640 60.00 -42.77 -19.51
C THR A 640 61.50 -42.63 -19.26
N MET A 641 61.92 -41.91 -18.20
CA MET A 641 63.33 -41.87 -17.76
C MET A 641 63.83 -43.24 -17.29
N ASP A 642 63.08 -43.93 -16.42
CA ASP A 642 63.41 -45.28 -15.92
C ASP A 642 63.51 -46.30 -17.06
N LEU A 643 62.61 -46.22 -18.04
CA LEU A 643 62.59 -47.12 -19.19
C LEU A 643 63.71 -46.80 -20.19
N ALA A 644 64.05 -45.53 -20.42
CA ALA A 644 65.22 -45.14 -21.20
C ALA A 644 66.52 -45.66 -20.57
N SER A 645 66.68 -45.50 -19.25
CA SER A 645 67.84 -45.99 -18.49
C SER A 645 68.00 -47.52 -18.58
N GLN A 646 66.90 -48.27 -18.64
CA GLN A 646 66.91 -49.73 -18.83
C GLN A 646 67.27 -50.16 -20.27
N LEU A 647 66.98 -49.33 -21.27
CA LEU A 647 67.27 -49.62 -22.69
C LEU A 647 68.68 -49.19 -23.13
N GLY A 648 69.28 -48.19 -22.48
CA GLY A 648 70.59 -47.64 -22.86
C GLY A 648 70.60 -47.18 -24.32
N ASP A 649 71.62 -47.58 -25.08
CA ASP A 649 71.78 -47.28 -26.52
C ASP A 649 70.54 -47.62 -27.38
N ARG A 650 69.67 -48.55 -26.92
CA ARG A 650 68.44 -48.93 -27.63
C ARG A 650 67.29 -47.95 -27.43
N ALA A 651 67.39 -47.02 -26.48
CA ALA A 651 66.36 -46.03 -26.20
C ALA A 651 65.96 -45.26 -27.48
N ALA A 652 66.92 -44.91 -28.34
CA ALA A 652 66.71 -44.24 -29.63
C ALA A 652 65.86 -45.03 -30.66
N ALA A 653 65.63 -46.33 -30.44
CA ALA A 653 64.86 -47.20 -31.34
C ALA A 653 63.65 -47.90 -30.67
N GLU A 654 63.70 -48.12 -29.36
CA GLU A 654 62.70 -48.91 -28.60
C GLU A 654 61.86 -48.05 -27.63
N LEU A 655 62.16 -46.76 -27.41
CA LEU A 655 61.28 -45.87 -26.66
C LEU A 655 59.98 -45.57 -27.43
N PRO A 656 58.78 -45.67 -26.79
CA PRO A 656 57.55 -45.21 -27.41
C PRO A 656 57.52 -43.66 -27.45
N PRO A 657 57.17 -43.03 -28.58
CA PRO A 657 57.02 -41.58 -28.64
C PRO A 657 55.85 -41.11 -27.77
N PRO A 658 55.93 -39.93 -27.13
CA PRO A 658 54.84 -39.40 -26.32
C PRO A 658 53.60 -39.15 -27.18
N SER A 659 52.43 -39.52 -26.65
CA SER A 659 51.15 -39.56 -27.36
C SER A 659 50.67 -38.18 -27.81
N SER A 660 51.14 -37.75 -28.99
CA SER A 660 50.78 -36.47 -29.62
C SER A 660 49.28 -36.43 -29.93
N THR A 661 48.53 -35.65 -29.15
CA THR A 661 47.06 -35.59 -29.23
C THR A 661 46.61 -34.68 -30.38
N THR A 662 46.85 -35.13 -31.61
CA THR A 662 46.48 -34.41 -32.84
C THR A 662 45.79 -35.33 -33.85
N THR A 663 44.51 -35.63 -33.58
CA THR A 663 43.50 -36.08 -34.57
C THR A 663 43.89 -37.19 -35.55
N ALA A 664 43.77 -38.46 -35.15
CA ALA A 664 43.68 -39.59 -36.07
C ALA A 664 42.72 -40.67 -35.55
N THR A 665 41.55 -40.83 -36.18
CA THR A 665 40.66 -41.96 -35.92
C THR A 665 41.05 -43.13 -36.81
N THR A 666 41.71 -44.14 -36.26
CA THR A 666 42.00 -45.41 -36.94
C THR A 666 41.12 -46.53 -36.38
N ALA A 667 40.35 -47.17 -37.26
CA ALA A 667 39.62 -48.40 -36.95
C ALA A 667 40.39 -49.62 -37.48
N PRO A 668 40.43 -50.75 -36.77
CA PRO A 668 40.95 -51.99 -37.31
C PRO A 668 39.95 -52.64 -38.27
N THR A 669 40.44 -53.18 -39.39
CA THR A 669 39.65 -53.87 -40.41
C THR A 669 39.57 -55.37 -40.12
N THR A 670 38.39 -55.97 -40.35
CA THR A 670 38.23 -57.42 -40.58
C THR A 670 37.26 -57.63 -41.75
N GLU A 671 37.51 -58.63 -42.59
CA GLU A 671 36.88 -58.75 -43.92
C GLU A 671 35.49 -59.47 -43.91
N PRO A 672 34.62 -59.20 -44.92
CA PRO A 672 33.28 -59.77 -45.06
C PRO A 672 33.26 -60.98 -46.03
N PRO A 673 32.18 -61.79 -46.13
CA PRO A 673 30.99 -61.43 -46.95
C PRO A 673 29.65 -61.92 -46.32
N LEU A 674 28.42 -61.70 -46.83
CA LEU A 674 27.86 -61.34 -48.15
C LEU A 674 26.64 -60.38 -47.99
N THR A 675 26.33 -59.60 -49.04
CA THR A 675 24.99 -59.08 -49.48
C THR A 675 23.95 -58.53 -48.47
N SER A 676 23.27 -57.39 -48.69
CA SER A 676 23.28 -56.40 -49.78
C SER A 676 22.66 -55.06 -49.33
N LYS A 677 22.99 -53.96 -50.03
CA LYS A 677 22.54 -52.56 -49.77
C LYS A 677 21.14 -52.28 -50.36
N PRO A 678 20.36 -51.25 -49.91
CA PRO A 678 20.76 -49.82 -49.92
C PRO A 678 20.73 -49.10 -48.55
N LEU A 679 21.00 -47.78 -48.59
CA LEU A 679 21.18 -46.84 -47.47
C LEU A 679 19.94 -45.95 -47.24
N PRO A 680 19.89 -45.12 -46.16
CA PRO A 680 20.38 -45.34 -44.78
C PRO A 680 19.34 -44.91 -43.71
N THR A 681 19.59 -45.33 -42.45
CA THR A 681 19.01 -44.69 -41.26
C THR A 681 20.12 -44.49 -40.21
N GLU A 682 20.26 -43.29 -39.64
CA GLU A 682 21.18 -43.04 -38.52
C GLU A 682 20.56 -43.47 -37.18
N PRO A 683 21.29 -44.26 -36.38
CA PRO A 683 21.32 -44.04 -34.94
C PRO A 683 22.72 -44.30 -34.32
N PRO A 684 22.94 -44.04 -33.01
CA PRO A 684 22.29 -43.09 -32.13
C PRO A 684 23.28 -42.14 -31.42
N ARG A 685 22.88 -40.89 -31.14
CA ARG A 685 23.59 -40.04 -30.16
C ARG A 685 23.11 -40.36 -28.74
N LYS A 686 24.04 -40.44 -27.78
CA LYS A 686 23.72 -40.66 -26.36
C LYS A 686 23.00 -39.43 -25.76
N GLN A 687 21.77 -39.65 -25.33
CA GLN A 687 21.09 -38.95 -24.23
C GLN A 687 21.40 -37.46 -24.05
N LYS A 688 20.65 -36.61 -24.77
CA LYS A 688 20.10 -35.43 -24.10
C LYS A 688 19.18 -35.92 -22.96
N ILE A 689 19.00 -35.10 -21.93
CA ILE A 689 17.78 -35.15 -21.13
C ILE A 689 16.62 -34.90 -22.11
N LEU A 690 15.69 -35.84 -22.21
CA LEU A 690 14.41 -35.55 -22.83
C LEU A 690 13.66 -34.66 -21.85
N GLU A 691 13.61 -33.37 -22.13
CA GLU A 691 12.35 -32.66 -21.93
C GLU A 691 11.33 -33.41 -22.78
N GLU A 692 10.42 -34.13 -22.12
CA GLU A 692 9.23 -34.64 -22.76
C GLU A 692 8.50 -33.43 -23.34
N VAL A 693 8.53 -33.28 -24.67
CA VAL A 693 7.85 -32.17 -25.35
C VAL A 693 6.37 -32.34 -25.06
N ALA A 694 5.88 -31.60 -24.07
CA ALA A 694 4.51 -31.75 -23.60
C ALA A 694 3.57 -31.53 -24.78
N PHE A 695 2.55 -32.37 -24.94
CA PHE A 695 1.63 -32.27 -26.08
C PHE A 695 0.98 -30.87 -26.20
N LYS A 696 0.88 -30.12 -25.09
CA LYS A 696 0.57 -28.68 -25.04
C LYS A 696 1.44 -27.84 -25.97
N ASP A 697 2.75 -28.08 -26.01
CA ASP A 697 3.70 -27.27 -26.77
C ASP A 697 3.64 -27.60 -28.27
N ILE A 698 3.34 -28.86 -28.60
CA ILE A 698 3.00 -29.31 -29.97
C ILE A 698 1.69 -28.64 -30.43
N LEU A 699 0.68 -28.59 -29.55
CA LEU A 699 -0.57 -27.87 -29.78
C LEU A 699 -0.35 -26.36 -29.96
N GLU A 700 0.54 -25.74 -29.18
CA GLU A 700 0.88 -24.31 -29.33
C GLU A 700 1.61 -24.04 -30.65
N SER A 701 2.55 -24.89 -31.09
CA SER A 701 3.16 -24.76 -32.42
C SER A 701 2.15 -24.97 -33.55
N TRP A 702 1.28 -25.97 -33.45
CA TRP A 702 0.24 -26.23 -34.46
C TRP A 702 -0.79 -25.09 -34.53
N CYS A 703 -1.19 -24.51 -33.39
CA CYS A 703 -2.03 -23.33 -33.38
C CYS A 703 -1.37 -22.17 -34.13
N LEU A 704 -0.09 -21.90 -33.88
CA LEU A 704 0.66 -20.84 -34.57
C LEU A 704 0.75 -21.08 -36.09
N GLU A 705 0.97 -22.33 -36.53
CA GLU A 705 0.96 -22.70 -37.95
C GLU A 705 -0.41 -22.47 -38.62
N GLN A 706 -1.51 -22.74 -37.90
CA GLN A 706 -2.89 -22.50 -38.36
C GLN A 706 -3.37 -21.04 -38.14
N GLY A 707 -2.49 -20.13 -37.70
CA GLY A 707 -2.87 -18.73 -37.41
C GLY A 707 -3.79 -18.55 -36.19
N LEU A 708 -3.92 -19.57 -35.35
CA LEU A 708 -4.73 -19.58 -34.13
C LEU A 708 -3.90 -19.16 -32.92
N ILE A 709 -4.54 -18.47 -31.98
CA ILE A 709 -3.95 -18.05 -30.71
C ILE A 709 -4.50 -18.93 -29.58
N MET A 710 -3.61 -19.55 -28.81
CA MET A 710 -3.93 -20.30 -27.60
C MET A 710 -3.74 -19.40 -26.37
N LEU A 711 -4.82 -19.20 -25.60
CA LEU A 711 -4.88 -18.27 -24.46
C LEU A 711 -5.22 -19.01 -23.17
N PRO A 712 -4.39 -18.99 -22.12
CA PRO A 712 -4.71 -19.62 -20.84
C PRO A 712 -5.79 -18.83 -20.09
N LEU A 713 -6.89 -19.49 -19.71
CA LEU A 713 -8.04 -18.84 -19.05
C LEU A 713 -7.87 -18.68 -17.54
N ARG A 714 -6.86 -19.32 -16.93
CA ARG A 714 -6.64 -19.43 -15.47
C ARG A 714 -7.79 -20.08 -14.70
N GLU A 715 -8.70 -20.75 -15.40
CA GLU A 715 -9.72 -21.63 -14.85
C GLU A 715 -9.26 -23.09 -14.94
N ALA A 716 -9.75 -23.95 -14.04
CA ALA A 716 -9.49 -25.39 -14.04
C ALA A 716 -10.78 -26.16 -14.37
N HIS A 717 -10.65 -27.23 -15.16
CA HIS A 717 -11.79 -28.07 -15.54
C HIS A 717 -12.38 -28.81 -14.32
N PRO A 718 -13.69 -28.70 -14.05
CA PRO A 718 -14.28 -29.00 -12.73
C PRO A 718 -14.31 -30.48 -12.31
N GLN A 719 -13.88 -31.43 -13.16
CA GLN A 719 -13.85 -32.86 -12.83
C GLN A 719 -12.44 -33.46 -12.74
N ASN A 720 -11.47 -32.96 -13.53
CA ASN A 720 -10.10 -33.51 -13.58
C ASN A 720 -9.02 -32.48 -13.15
N GLY A 721 -9.40 -31.24 -12.83
CA GLY A 721 -8.52 -30.19 -12.32
C GLY A 721 -7.56 -29.58 -13.35
N GLN A 722 -7.65 -29.95 -14.63
CA GLN A 722 -6.69 -29.51 -15.65
C GLN A 722 -6.90 -28.06 -16.10
N PRO A 723 -5.83 -27.34 -16.48
CA PRO A 723 -5.93 -25.95 -16.91
C PRO A 723 -6.74 -25.82 -18.21
N LEU A 724 -7.64 -24.83 -18.23
CA LEU A 724 -8.45 -24.49 -19.39
C LEU A 724 -7.76 -23.42 -20.25
N PHE A 725 -7.77 -23.64 -21.55
CA PHE A 725 -7.26 -22.75 -22.58
C PHE A 725 -8.38 -22.36 -23.54
N ARG A 726 -8.20 -21.28 -24.28
CA ARG A 726 -9.04 -20.89 -25.41
C ARG A 726 -8.21 -20.88 -26.68
N ILE A 727 -8.65 -21.62 -27.69
CA ILE A 727 -8.07 -21.60 -29.04
C ILE A 727 -8.98 -20.72 -29.90
N THR A 728 -8.43 -19.69 -30.52
CA THR A 728 -9.22 -18.67 -31.25
C THR A 728 -8.45 -18.07 -32.43
N ALA A 729 -9.13 -17.84 -33.55
CA ALA A 729 -8.60 -17.08 -34.68
C ALA A 729 -8.63 -15.55 -34.46
N SER A 730 -9.26 -15.06 -33.37
CA SER A 730 -9.36 -13.62 -33.13
C SER A 730 -8.17 -13.07 -32.35
N ALA A 731 -7.44 -12.13 -32.95
CA ALA A 731 -6.45 -11.29 -32.29
C ALA A 731 -6.98 -10.48 -31.08
N THR A 732 -8.31 -10.44 -30.86
CA THR A 732 -8.93 -9.82 -29.68
C THR A 732 -9.13 -10.76 -28.48
N GLY A 733 -8.83 -12.06 -28.63
CA GLY A 733 -9.05 -13.09 -27.61
C GLY A 733 -10.53 -13.46 -27.34
N LYS A 734 -11.46 -12.89 -28.13
CA LYS A 734 -12.91 -13.11 -28.03
C LYS A 734 -13.38 -14.01 -29.19
N GLY A 735 -14.30 -14.92 -28.91
CA GLY A 735 -14.63 -16.01 -29.84
C GLY A 735 -13.60 -17.16 -29.77
N GLY A 736 -13.79 -18.20 -30.59
CA GLY A 736 -13.08 -19.48 -30.45
C GLY A 736 -13.66 -20.39 -29.37
N VAL A 737 -12.98 -21.50 -29.08
CA VAL A 737 -13.50 -22.57 -28.20
C VAL A 737 -12.58 -22.81 -27.01
N VAL A 738 -13.18 -23.24 -25.90
CA VAL A 738 -12.49 -23.64 -24.67
C VAL A 738 -12.06 -25.11 -24.78
N ALA A 739 -10.82 -25.40 -24.40
CA ALA A 739 -10.25 -26.74 -24.41
C ALA A 739 -9.33 -27.01 -23.20
N PHE A 740 -9.12 -28.29 -22.87
CA PHE A 740 -8.04 -28.76 -22.01
C PHE A 740 -7.21 -29.84 -22.71
N VAL A 741 -6.02 -30.14 -22.17
CA VAL A 741 -5.11 -31.16 -22.67
C VAL A 741 -5.00 -32.29 -21.64
N GLN A 742 -5.33 -33.53 -22.06
CA GLN A 742 -5.22 -34.71 -21.20
C GLN A 742 -4.45 -35.82 -21.92
N GLY A 743 -3.17 -35.98 -21.54
CA GLY A 743 -2.21 -36.74 -22.36
C GLY A 743 -2.09 -36.11 -23.74
N ASP A 744 -2.02 -36.95 -24.76
CA ASP A 744 -1.81 -36.53 -26.16
C ASP A 744 -3.13 -36.20 -26.89
N VAL A 745 -4.13 -35.68 -26.17
CA VAL A 745 -5.48 -35.41 -26.70
C VAL A 745 -6.01 -34.05 -26.24
N VAL A 746 -6.52 -33.27 -27.20
CA VAL A 746 -7.26 -32.02 -26.96
C VAL A 746 -8.73 -32.33 -26.70
N TRP A 747 -9.25 -31.89 -25.56
CA TRP A 747 -10.67 -32.04 -25.20
C TRP A 747 -11.38 -30.71 -25.30
N VAL A 748 -12.40 -30.62 -26.16
CA VAL A 748 -13.00 -29.37 -26.62
C VAL A 748 -14.45 -29.25 -26.13
N GLN A 749 -14.81 -28.10 -25.56
CA GLN A 749 -16.13 -27.87 -24.99
C GLN A 749 -17.22 -27.78 -26.07
N ASN A 750 -18.33 -28.51 -25.92
CA ASN A 750 -19.43 -28.44 -26.88
C ASN A 750 -20.23 -27.12 -26.74
N LYS A 751 -20.36 -26.39 -27.87
CA LYS A 751 -21.04 -25.08 -28.00
C LYS A 751 -22.52 -25.08 -27.55
N LYS A 752 -23.19 -26.25 -27.57
CA LYS A 752 -24.58 -26.46 -27.14
C LYS A 752 -24.72 -27.05 -25.74
N ALA A 753 -23.75 -27.87 -25.31
CA ALA A 753 -23.77 -28.58 -24.02
C ALA A 753 -22.45 -28.33 -23.26
N LYS A 754 -22.41 -27.29 -22.42
CA LYS A 754 -21.18 -26.82 -21.75
C LYS A 754 -20.52 -27.82 -20.78
N GLU A 755 -21.26 -28.83 -20.33
CA GLU A 755 -20.76 -29.90 -19.46
C GLU A 755 -20.21 -31.10 -20.27
N THR A 756 -20.36 -31.08 -21.60
CA THR A 756 -19.90 -32.13 -22.52
C THR A 756 -18.63 -31.70 -23.23
N TRP A 757 -17.63 -32.58 -23.22
CA TRP A 757 -16.31 -32.37 -23.81
C TRP A 757 -16.04 -33.47 -24.83
N GLU A 758 -15.55 -33.09 -26.00
CA GLU A 758 -15.32 -33.98 -27.13
C GLU A 758 -13.81 -34.05 -27.41
N PRO A 759 -13.20 -35.24 -27.51
CA PRO A 759 -11.80 -35.37 -27.90
C PRO A 759 -11.69 -35.04 -29.39
N MET A 760 -10.75 -34.16 -29.76
CA MET A 760 -10.47 -33.80 -31.15
C MET A 760 -8.97 -33.89 -31.45
N GLY A 761 -8.65 -34.32 -32.68
CA GLY A 761 -7.28 -34.27 -33.21
C GLY A 761 -6.88 -32.87 -33.69
N LEU A 762 -5.61 -32.74 -34.07
CA LEU A 762 -5.04 -31.54 -34.69
C LEU A 762 -5.41 -31.47 -36.18
N GLU A 763 -6.72 -31.40 -36.44
CA GLU A 763 -7.35 -31.46 -37.77
C GLU A 763 -8.13 -30.17 -38.06
N ASP A 764 -8.46 -29.93 -39.34
CA ASP A 764 -9.23 -28.76 -39.82
C ASP A 764 -10.50 -28.47 -39.00
N ARG A 765 -11.17 -29.51 -38.48
CA ARG A 765 -12.36 -29.40 -37.61
C ARG A 765 -12.11 -28.60 -36.33
N LEU A 766 -10.88 -28.59 -35.81
CA LEU A 766 -10.46 -27.77 -34.68
C LEU A 766 -10.29 -26.30 -35.10
N VAL A 767 -9.79 -26.07 -36.32
CA VAL A 767 -9.68 -24.73 -36.93
C VAL A 767 -11.07 -24.14 -37.19
N GLU A 768 -11.98 -24.88 -37.85
CA GLU A 768 -13.36 -24.46 -38.12
C GLU A 768 -14.09 -24.03 -36.83
N ARG A 769 -13.96 -24.85 -35.76
CA ARG A 769 -14.51 -24.54 -34.44
C ARG A 769 -13.85 -23.31 -33.80
N ALA A 770 -12.53 -23.14 -33.92
CA ALA A 770 -11.80 -21.99 -33.38
C ALA A 770 -12.04 -20.67 -34.14
N GLU A 771 -12.40 -20.73 -35.43
CA GLU A 771 -12.96 -19.62 -36.20
C GLU A 771 -14.43 -19.36 -35.87
N GLY A 772 -15.15 -20.37 -35.36
CA GLY A 772 -16.51 -20.26 -34.85
C GLY A 772 -17.62 -20.67 -35.82
N LYS A 773 -17.24 -21.37 -36.91
CA LYS A 773 -18.15 -21.97 -37.89
C LYS A 773 -19.06 -23.05 -37.25
#